data_AF-A0AAD6VF34-F1
#
_entry.id   AF-A0AAD6VF34-F1
#
_cell.length_a   1.000
_cell.length_b   1.000
_cell.length_c   1.000
_cell.angle_alpha   90.00
_cell.angle_beta   90.00
_cell.angle_gamma   90.00
#
_symmetry.space_group_name_H-M   'P 1'
#
loop_
_entity.id
_entity.type
_entity.pdbx_description
1 polymer ?
#
loop_
_entity_poly.entity_id
_entity_poly.type
_entity_poly.pdbx_seq_one_letter_code
_entity_poly.pdbx_strand_id
1 'polypeptide(L)'
;MPHLPDETISEILSPALNVPDDAFSINLPGSPSPFATYSESSSAYLVCKSWLRVATPLLYDVVVLRSKAQAKALAHAVSKNYHLGLFIKKLRVEGGYGQPMYTILKCAPNVSDLYLSFDIFAPDSTDGLCRGLHLINPIRLILRDTHFLKNKMVLNLVHSVVDTIPKWDRLSVFHCPHFSTRRMHIARPLVQAKRLHTIFIESIHTAEEVFEALKECPLQQIHIKESVSDRQLAIYNFMDQRLTALVQYTKESEKVTCGHIAPDEQISQQVYVTPSLNPHFTPMSATSKAVQDVIWSRVSYFAMTVPERVQDPTFKVTHRGLHLLLVSKMFHRLGLPHYYVRVKLYSSLDASNLAFVLSHRPFLAANIRIISASRGSRADFSWDSNHADLGNKPCADPILAVLSQTNRLREMTSLLAENEARDWIRPYFGEIEISWPAFVAMAKCSGSVLRECSSMVGAQTDASPTVFNDLVELRKLHWRCDTTFACNQVNALVDALPNLEDLYVLGRECKSFLTVLSMMRLTSLRRVFFRDFDGENFLQVHGSRLSELEITINTVRALRTGVLEYCPNLISLTLCGQRSFAIDEQPPDKNTIFPRQPAALLTKVRFLLRDYLGGKDVLPKWEQLFMTFSQQSHLLPNLRSIQSTHFVWPTSEHDISKSGWVRVAESLLAQNVCMMDETGKKWRARLGRRTR
;
A
#
# COMPACT_ATOMS: atom_id res chain seq x y z
N MET A 1 24.81 17.76 -33.43
CA MET A 1 25.07 17.48 -32.01
C MET A 1 26.43 16.83 -31.89
N PRO A 2 27.27 17.20 -30.90
CA PRO A 2 28.53 16.52 -30.64
C PRO A 2 28.29 15.02 -30.37
N HIS A 3 29.16 14.16 -30.90
CA HIS A 3 29.10 12.71 -30.70
C HIS A 3 29.49 12.41 -29.25
N LEU A 4 28.56 11.88 -28.45
CA LEU A 4 28.90 11.38 -27.12
C LEU A 4 29.73 10.09 -27.25
N PRO A 5 30.75 9.86 -26.41
CA PRO A 5 31.42 8.57 -26.32
C PRO A 5 30.44 7.45 -25.98
N ASP A 6 30.73 6.24 -26.46
CA ASP A 6 29.84 5.08 -26.28
C ASP A 6 29.69 4.72 -24.79
N GLU A 7 30.74 4.91 -23.99
CA GLU A 7 30.75 4.68 -22.55
C GLU A 7 29.78 5.62 -21.84
N THR A 8 29.76 6.89 -22.24
CA THR A 8 28.82 7.88 -21.69
C THR A 8 27.39 7.54 -22.07
N ILE A 9 27.15 7.13 -23.32
CA ILE A 9 25.82 6.66 -23.75
C ILE A 9 25.42 5.42 -22.94
N SER A 10 26.36 4.49 -22.70
CA SER A 10 26.12 3.28 -21.92
C SER A 10 25.76 3.60 -20.47
N GLU A 11 26.49 4.49 -19.80
CA GLU A 11 26.20 4.96 -18.44
C GLU A 11 24.82 5.63 -18.36
N ILE A 12 24.46 6.45 -19.36
CA ILE A 12 23.14 7.11 -19.43
C ILE A 12 22.01 6.07 -19.61
N LEU A 13 22.24 5.06 -20.44
CA LEU A 13 21.23 4.05 -20.76
C LEU A 13 21.11 2.95 -19.71
N SER A 14 22.19 2.63 -19.00
CA SER A 14 22.26 1.48 -18.09
C SER A 14 21.16 1.50 -17.02
N PRO A 15 20.86 2.61 -16.33
CA PRO A 15 19.78 2.63 -15.34
C PRO A 15 18.40 2.27 -15.91
N ALA A 16 18.12 2.63 -17.17
CA ALA A 16 16.84 2.36 -17.83
C ALA A 16 16.77 0.96 -18.45
N LEU A 17 17.91 0.38 -18.83
CA LEU A 17 17.98 -0.87 -19.59
C LEU A 17 18.41 -2.07 -18.76
N ASN A 18 19.16 -1.82 -17.70
CA ASN A 18 19.64 -2.88 -16.83
C ASN A 18 18.50 -3.35 -15.93
N VAL A 19 18.39 -4.67 -15.80
CA VAL A 19 17.47 -5.31 -14.88
C VAL A 19 18.26 -5.68 -13.62
N PRO A 20 17.93 -5.08 -12.45
CA PRO A 20 18.58 -5.45 -11.20
C PRO A 20 18.51 -6.95 -10.95
N ASP A 21 19.59 -7.53 -10.42
CA ASP A 21 19.68 -8.98 -10.24
C ASP A 21 18.61 -9.52 -9.28
N ASP A 22 18.27 -8.74 -8.26
CA ASP A 22 17.17 -9.07 -7.34
C ASP A 22 15.85 -9.14 -8.09
N ALA A 23 15.55 -8.18 -8.97
CA ALA A 23 14.36 -8.22 -9.82
C ALA A 23 14.36 -9.45 -10.74
N PHE A 24 15.49 -9.76 -11.37
CA PHE A 24 15.62 -10.94 -12.23
C PHE A 24 15.43 -12.26 -11.46
N SER A 25 15.91 -12.34 -10.22
CA SER A 25 15.93 -13.56 -9.43
C SER A 25 14.73 -13.73 -8.47
N ILE A 26 13.81 -12.77 -8.39
CA ILE A 26 12.56 -12.90 -7.61
C ILE A 26 11.75 -14.10 -8.11
N ASN A 27 11.55 -15.06 -7.21
CA ASN A 27 10.86 -16.33 -7.42
C ASN A 27 9.91 -16.70 -6.26
N LEU A 28 9.45 -15.70 -5.50
CA LEU A 28 8.60 -15.91 -4.33
C LEU A 28 7.25 -16.55 -4.72
N PRO A 29 6.76 -17.53 -3.95
CA PRO A 29 5.37 -17.95 -4.03
C PRO A 29 4.44 -16.76 -3.77
N GLY A 30 3.40 -16.60 -4.58
CA GLY A 30 2.38 -15.56 -4.40
C GLY A 30 2.79 -14.14 -4.82
N SER A 31 4.08 -13.84 -5.01
CA SER A 31 4.47 -12.53 -5.54
C SER A 31 4.23 -12.47 -7.07
N PRO A 32 3.65 -11.37 -7.58
CA PRO A 32 3.62 -11.15 -9.01
C PRO A 32 5.06 -11.03 -9.53
N SER A 33 5.28 -11.45 -10.77
CA SER A 33 6.57 -11.19 -11.45
C SER A 33 6.88 -9.68 -11.35
N PRO A 34 8.10 -9.24 -10.99
CA PRO A 34 8.40 -7.81 -10.95
C PRO A 34 8.29 -7.16 -12.35
N PHE A 35 8.37 -7.98 -13.40
CA PHE A 35 8.18 -7.53 -14.77
C PHE A 35 6.70 -7.45 -15.17
N ALA A 36 5.77 -7.98 -14.36
CA ALA A 36 4.32 -7.97 -14.58
C ALA A 36 3.76 -6.58 -14.94
N THR A 37 4.35 -5.55 -14.34
CA THR A 37 4.05 -4.16 -14.55
C THR A 37 4.94 -3.61 -15.67
N TYR A 38 4.34 -2.84 -16.57
CA TYR A 38 5.07 -2.22 -17.68
C TYR A 38 5.54 -0.87 -17.16
N SER A 39 6.82 -0.73 -16.80
CA SER A 39 7.35 0.54 -16.30
C SER A 39 7.82 1.45 -17.43
N GLU A 40 8.40 0.91 -18.51
CA GLU A 40 9.06 1.77 -19.52
C GLU A 40 8.84 1.32 -20.97
N SER A 41 8.72 2.32 -21.86
CA SER A 41 8.59 2.15 -23.30
C SER A 41 9.98 2.13 -23.93
N SER A 42 10.20 1.16 -24.82
CA SER A 42 11.36 1.03 -25.70
C SER A 42 11.59 2.22 -26.66
N SER A 43 10.85 3.31 -26.49
CA SER A 43 10.98 4.53 -27.30
C SER A 43 12.32 5.24 -27.11
N ALA A 44 13.03 5.01 -26.00
CA ALA A 44 14.38 5.56 -25.79
C ALA A 44 15.41 5.05 -26.83
N TYR A 45 15.12 3.94 -27.55
CA TYR A 45 16.03 3.38 -28.55
C TYR A 45 16.01 4.09 -29.91
N LEU A 46 15.01 4.93 -30.18
CA LEU A 46 14.78 5.50 -31.50
C LEU A 46 15.41 6.90 -31.67
N VAL A 47 16.38 7.27 -30.82
CA VAL A 47 17.03 8.59 -30.86
C VAL A 47 18.01 8.70 -32.04
N CYS A 48 19.05 7.86 -32.11
CA CYS A 48 20.00 7.84 -33.24
C CYS A 48 20.75 6.50 -33.37
N LYS A 49 21.54 6.33 -34.45
CA LYS A 49 22.30 5.09 -34.73
C LYS A 49 23.33 4.73 -33.66
N SER A 50 24.03 5.71 -33.08
CA SER A 50 25.01 5.46 -32.01
C SER A 50 24.31 4.94 -30.74
N TRP A 51 23.18 5.54 -30.37
CA TRP A 51 22.36 5.08 -29.24
C TRP A 51 21.84 3.67 -29.47
N LEU A 52 21.34 3.37 -30.67
CA LEU A 52 20.89 2.01 -31.00
C LEU A 52 22.03 0.99 -30.88
N ARG A 53 23.24 1.33 -31.37
CA ARG A 53 24.42 0.46 -31.30
C ARG A 53 24.83 0.15 -29.85
N VAL A 54 24.86 1.16 -28.98
CA VAL A 54 25.23 1.01 -27.55
C VAL A 54 24.11 0.36 -26.73
N ALA A 55 22.85 0.68 -27.02
CA ALA A 55 21.69 0.13 -26.33
C ALA A 55 21.47 -1.36 -26.64
N THR A 56 21.81 -1.82 -27.84
CA THR A 56 21.48 -3.18 -28.29
C THR A 56 22.08 -4.26 -27.38
N PRO A 57 23.38 -4.26 -27.04
CA PRO A 57 23.92 -5.22 -26.07
C PRO A 57 23.23 -5.16 -24.71
N LEU A 58 23.01 -3.96 -24.16
CA LEU A 58 22.35 -3.76 -22.87
C LEU A 58 20.91 -4.30 -22.86
N LEU A 59 20.17 -4.07 -23.93
CA LEU A 59 18.79 -4.53 -24.11
C LEU A 59 18.69 -6.05 -24.18
N TYR A 60 19.65 -6.71 -24.83
CA TYR A 60 19.66 -8.16 -24.99
C TYR A 60 20.35 -8.88 -23.83
N ASP A 61 21.10 -8.19 -22.97
CA ASP A 61 21.81 -8.80 -21.83
C ASP A 61 20.87 -9.59 -20.92
N VAL A 62 19.71 -9.00 -20.59
CA VAL A 62 18.65 -9.62 -19.79
C VAL A 62 17.35 -9.73 -20.58
N VAL A 63 17.00 -10.95 -20.97
CA VAL A 63 15.77 -11.26 -21.71
C VAL A 63 14.73 -11.88 -20.78
N VAL A 64 13.55 -11.26 -20.72
CA VAL A 64 12.39 -11.76 -19.96
C VAL A 64 11.24 -12.10 -20.91
N LEU A 65 10.93 -13.38 -21.05
CA LEU A 65 9.86 -13.90 -21.90
C LEU A 65 8.63 -14.27 -21.06
N ARG A 66 7.48 -13.65 -21.38
CA ARG A 66 6.21 -13.78 -20.64
C ARG A 66 5.00 -14.09 -21.53
N SER A 67 5.21 -14.23 -22.84
CA SER A 67 4.16 -14.50 -23.80
C SER A 67 4.68 -15.22 -25.04
N LYS A 68 3.80 -15.94 -25.75
CA LYS A 68 4.12 -16.61 -27.01
C LYS A 68 4.56 -15.61 -28.09
N ALA A 69 3.98 -14.41 -28.10
CA ALA A 69 4.33 -13.35 -29.03
C ALA A 69 5.77 -12.85 -28.84
N GLN A 70 6.20 -12.60 -27.59
CA GLN A 70 7.57 -12.21 -27.27
C GLN A 70 8.58 -13.29 -27.69
N ALA A 71 8.30 -14.56 -27.36
CA ALA A 71 9.17 -15.66 -27.74
C ALA A 71 9.29 -15.81 -29.26
N LYS A 72 8.18 -15.70 -30.01
CA LYS A 72 8.20 -15.71 -31.48
C LYS A 72 8.98 -14.53 -32.07
N ALA A 73 8.76 -13.32 -31.56
CA ALA A 73 9.46 -12.13 -32.01
C ALA A 73 10.97 -12.22 -31.77
N LEU A 74 11.38 -12.67 -30.58
CA LEU A 74 12.79 -12.87 -30.26
C LEU A 74 13.42 -13.96 -31.12
N ALA A 75 12.76 -15.13 -31.24
CA ALA A 75 13.23 -16.21 -32.10
C ALA A 75 13.44 -15.73 -33.54
N HIS A 76 12.51 -14.94 -34.08
CA HIS A 76 12.64 -14.34 -35.40
C HIS A 76 13.82 -13.36 -35.49
N ALA A 77 14.00 -12.49 -34.50
CA ALA A 77 15.11 -11.54 -34.46
C ALA A 77 16.48 -12.23 -34.42
N VAL A 78 16.67 -13.20 -33.51
CA VAL A 78 17.96 -13.90 -33.34
C VAL A 78 18.27 -14.89 -34.47
N SER A 79 17.24 -15.43 -35.15
CA SER A 79 17.46 -16.26 -36.34
C SER A 79 17.86 -15.45 -37.57
N LYS A 80 17.38 -14.20 -37.69
CA LYS A 80 17.82 -13.27 -38.73
C LYS A 80 19.19 -12.66 -38.45
N ASN A 81 19.50 -12.43 -37.17
CA ASN A 81 20.79 -11.90 -36.74
C ASN A 81 21.27 -12.64 -35.49
N TYR A 82 22.09 -13.68 -35.73
CA TYR A 82 22.63 -14.53 -34.67
C TYR A 82 23.44 -13.75 -33.63
N HIS A 83 24.10 -12.65 -34.00
CA HIS A 83 24.89 -11.84 -33.06
C HIS A 83 24.05 -11.26 -31.92
N LEU A 84 22.74 -11.02 -32.14
CA LEU A 84 21.85 -10.56 -31.07
C LEU A 84 21.70 -11.62 -29.97
N GLY A 85 21.70 -12.90 -30.33
CA GLY A 85 21.63 -13.99 -29.36
C GLY A 85 22.89 -14.12 -28.51
N LEU A 86 24.06 -13.71 -29.02
CA LEU A 86 25.33 -13.75 -28.29
C LEU A 86 25.37 -12.75 -27.12
N PHE A 87 24.58 -11.68 -27.16
CA PHE A 87 24.45 -10.72 -26.07
C PHE A 87 23.59 -11.24 -24.92
N ILE A 88 22.77 -12.28 -25.12
CA ILE A 88 21.89 -12.79 -24.07
C ILE A 88 22.70 -13.53 -23.01
N LYS A 89 22.79 -12.96 -21.81
CA LYS A 89 23.46 -13.54 -20.63
C LYS A 89 22.45 -14.09 -19.63
N LYS A 90 21.37 -13.36 -19.39
CA LYS A 90 20.31 -13.76 -18.47
C LYS A 90 19.01 -14.02 -19.24
N LEU A 91 18.47 -15.22 -19.12
CA LEU A 91 17.24 -15.63 -19.79
C LEU A 91 16.20 -16.08 -18.76
N ARG A 92 15.09 -15.33 -18.67
CA ARG A 92 13.95 -15.64 -17.82
C ARG A 92 12.73 -16.05 -18.64
N VAL A 93 12.22 -17.25 -18.39
CA VAL A 93 11.11 -17.86 -19.14
C VAL A 93 9.95 -18.13 -18.18
N GLU A 94 8.85 -17.39 -18.34
CA GLU A 94 7.64 -17.49 -17.51
C GLU A 94 6.49 -18.24 -18.23
N GLY A 95 6.77 -19.44 -18.74
CA GLY A 95 5.76 -20.29 -19.41
C GLY A 95 6.33 -21.23 -20.48
N GLY A 96 5.44 -21.95 -21.17
CA GLY A 96 5.78 -22.88 -22.26
C GLY A 96 5.50 -22.32 -23.65
N TYR A 97 6.50 -21.75 -24.32
CA TYR A 97 6.31 -21.06 -25.61
C TYR A 97 6.60 -21.90 -26.86
N GLY A 98 6.79 -23.21 -26.73
CA GLY A 98 6.96 -24.16 -27.84
C GLY A 98 8.24 -23.95 -28.64
N GLN A 99 8.17 -24.24 -29.94
CA GLN A 99 9.32 -24.27 -30.86
C GLN A 99 10.20 -22.99 -30.90
N PRO A 100 9.65 -21.76 -30.76
CA PRO A 100 10.47 -20.56 -30.62
C PRO A 100 11.59 -20.66 -29.57
N MET A 101 11.35 -21.36 -28.45
CA MET A 101 12.36 -21.50 -27.39
C MET A 101 13.58 -22.30 -27.84
N TYR A 102 13.40 -23.32 -28.69
CA TYR A 102 14.52 -24.07 -29.26
C TYR A 102 15.43 -23.16 -30.10
N THR A 103 14.82 -22.28 -30.90
CA THR A 103 15.55 -21.33 -31.74
C THR A 103 16.33 -20.34 -30.88
N ILE A 104 15.70 -19.80 -29.84
CA ILE A 104 16.35 -18.86 -28.90
C ILE A 104 17.54 -19.52 -28.22
N LEU A 105 17.36 -20.70 -27.62
CA LEU A 105 18.43 -21.41 -26.91
C LEU A 105 19.58 -21.81 -27.85
N LYS A 106 19.28 -22.20 -29.09
CA LYS A 106 20.29 -22.47 -30.12
C LYS A 106 21.10 -21.21 -30.48
N CYS A 107 20.47 -20.04 -30.48
CA CYS A 107 21.11 -18.76 -30.83
C CYS A 107 21.77 -18.06 -29.63
N ALA A 108 21.52 -18.51 -28.40
CA ALA A 108 21.98 -17.88 -27.16
C ALA A 108 22.89 -18.80 -26.33
N PRO A 109 24.05 -19.23 -26.86
CA PRO A 109 24.95 -20.14 -26.14
C PRO A 109 25.57 -19.51 -24.88
N ASN A 110 25.53 -18.18 -24.76
CA ASN A 110 26.15 -17.40 -23.70
C ASN A 110 25.27 -17.21 -22.44
N VAL A 111 24.12 -17.86 -22.37
CA VAL A 111 23.23 -17.78 -21.20
C VAL A 111 23.95 -18.35 -19.97
N SER A 112 24.32 -17.46 -19.05
CA SER A 112 24.90 -17.77 -17.75
C SER A 112 23.83 -17.95 -16.67
N ASP A 113 22.69 -17.28 -16.80
CA ASP A 113 21.65 -17.23 -15.79
C ASP A 113 20.32 -17.66 -16.41
N LEU A 114 19.84 -18.83 -16.02
CA LEU A 114 18.59 -19.39 -16.52
C LEU A 114 17.53 -19.36 -15.43
N TYR A 115 16.43 -18.65 -15.69
CA TYR A 115 15.24 -18.70 -14.86
C TYR A 115 14.12 -19.45 -15.59
N LEU A 116 13.56 -20.47 -14.94
CA LEU A 116 12.44 -21.25 -15.44
C LEU A 116 11.26 -21.21 -14.46
N SER A 117 10.09 -20.82 -14.96
CA SER A 117 8.83 -21.05 -14.27
C SER A 117 8.18 -22.37 -14.73
N PHE A 118 7.70 -23.15 -13.76
CA PHE A 118 6.85 -24.32 -13.95
C PHE A 118 5.35 -24.01 -13.88
N ASP A 119 4.99 -22.72 -13.88
CA ASP A 119 3.61 -22.25 -14.02
C ASP A 119 3.17 -22.37 -15.49
N ILE A 120 3.20 -23.60 -16.01
CA ILE A 120 2.94 -23.94 -17.42
C ILE A 120 1.57 -24.60 -17.49
N PHE A 121 0.68 -24.05 -18.28
CA PHE A 121 -0.70 -24.52 -18.36
C PHE A 121 -0.90 -25.55 -19.47
N ALA A 122 -2.03 -26.26 -19.46
CA ALA A 122 -2.35 -27.28 -20.46
C ALA A 122 -2.24 -26.84 -21.95
N PRO A 123 -2.59 -25.60 -22.36
CA PRO A 123 -2.46 -25.17 -23.76
C PRO A 123 -1.04 -24.70 -24.13
N ASP A 124 -0.09 -24.74 -23.20
CA ASP A 124 1.31 -24.39 -23.46
C ASP A 124 2.10 -25.58 -23.96
N SER A 125 3.26 -25.33 -24.55
CA SER A 125 4.14 -26.37 -25.08
C SER A 125 5.56 -26.16 -24.57
N THR A 126 6.14 -27.20 -23.97
CA THR A 126 7.52 -27.20 -23.48
C THR A 126 8.53 -27.80 -24.45
N ASP A 127 8.07 -28.32 -25.59
CA ASP A 127 8.90 -29.09 -26.53
C ASP A 127 10.20 -28.36 -26.96
N GLY A 128 10.10 -27.07 -27.27
CA GLY A 128 11.27 -26.28 -27.65
C GLY A 128 12.26 -26.04 -26.50
N LEU A 129 11.77 -25.93 -25.26
CA LEU A 129 12.65 -25.89 -24.08
C LEU A 129 13.33 -27.25 -23.91
N CYS A 130 12.57 -28.34 -23.90
CA CYS A 130 13.11 -29.68 -23.70
C CYS A 130 14.20 -30.03 -24.72
N ARG A 131 14.01 -29.62 -25.97
CA ARG A 131 14.99 -29.80 -27.05
C ARG A 131 16.18 -28.84 -26.98
N GLY A 132 16.03 -27.67 -26.35
CA GLY A 132 17.04 -26.62 -26.39
C GLY A 132 17.94 -26.54 -25.16
N LEU A 133 17.52 -27.06 -24.01
CA LEU A 133 18.24 -26.89 -22.74
C LEU A 133 19.69 -27.39 -22.77
N HIS A 134 19.97 -28.45 -23.52
CA HIS A 134 21.33 -28.99 -23.67
C HIS A 134 22.25 -28.16 -24.57
N LEU A 135 21.73 -27.13 -25.24
CA LEU A 135 22.51 -26.23 -26.11
C LEU A 135 23.13 -25.05 -25.34
N ILE A 136 22.78 -24.89 -24.06
CA ILE A 136 23.32 -23.87 -23.17
C ILE A 136 24.00 -24.52 -21.97
N ASN A 137 24.81 -23.74 -21.24
CA ASN A 137 25.58 -24.19 -20.10
C ASN A 137 25.63 -23.11 -19.01
N PRO A 138 24.52 -22.93 -18.27
CA PRO A 138 24.37 -21.85 -17.29
C PRO A 138 25.24 -22.07 -16.06
N ILE A 139 25.63 -20.95 -15.44
CA ILE A 139 26.28 -20.89 -14.12
C ILE A 139 25.22 -20.96 -13.02
N ARG A 140 24.06 -20.33 -13.26
CA ARG A 140 23.00 -20.15 -12.28
C ARG A 140 21.66 -20.64 -12.81
N LEU A 141 21.00 -21.49 -12.04
CA LEU A 141 19.64 -21.97 -12.30
C LEU A 141 18.68 -21.43 -11.24
N ILE A 142 17.63 -20.76 -11.69
CA ILE A 142 16.56 -20.23 -10.83
C ILE A 142 15.25 -20.89 -11.20
N LEU A 143 14.59 -21.51 -10.22
CA LEU A 143 13.31 -22.17 -10.42
C LEU A 143 12.19 -21.43 -9.70
N ARG A 144 11.05 -21.32 -10.38
CA ARG A 144 9.76 -20.90 -9.83
C ARG A 144 8.72 -21.99 -10.09
N ASP A 145 7.99 -22.38 -9.05
CA ASP A 145 6.91 -23.37 -9.15
C ASP A 145 5.85 -23.01 -8.11
N THR A 146 4.86 -22.22 -8.50
CA THR A 146 3.90 -21.64 -7.55
C THR A 146 2.63 -22.46 -7.42
N HIS A 147 2.23 -23.16 -8.48
CA HIS A 147 0.94 -23.86 -8.53
C HIS A 147 1.04 -25.38 -8.44
N PHE A 148 2.25 -25.96 -8.34
CA PHE A 148 2.48 -27.41 -8.28
C PHE A 148 1.74 -28.21 -9.37
N LEU A 149 1.58 -27.62 -10.56
CA LEU A 149 0.75 -28.18 -11.64
C LEU A 149 1.31 -29.51 -12.12
N LYS A 150 0.54 -30.60 -12.05
CA LYS A 150 0.99 -31.95 -12.44
C LYS A 150 0.69 -32.32 -13.89
N ASN A 151 0.67 -31.36 -14.81
CA ASN A 151 0.37 -31.65 -16.22
C ASN A 151 1.59 -32.25 -16.95
N LYS A 152 1.33 -32.95 -18.05
CA LYS A 152 2.33 -33.64 -18.87
C LYS A 152 3.46 -32.71 -19.34
N MET A 153 3.15 -31.46 -19.70
CA MET A 153 4.15 -30.51 -20.21
C MET A 153 5.16 -30.09 -19.14
N VAL A 154 4.68 -29.89 -17.90
CA VAL A 154 5.54 -29.61 -16.75
C VAL A 154 6.43 -30.82 -16.44
N LEU A 155 5.86 -32.03 -16.39
CA LEU A 155 6.63 -33.24 -16.12
C LEU A 155 7.72 -33.49 -17.17
N ASN A 156 7.39 -33.29 -18.45
CA ASN A 156 8.37 -33.37 -19.54
C ASN A 156 9.52 -32.36 -19.37
N LEU A 157 9.20 -31.13 -18.96
CA LEU A 157 10.22 -30.11 -18.72
C LEU A 157 11.09 -30.46 -17.51
N VAL A 158 10.50 -30.96 -16.43
CA VAL A 158 11.24 -31.42 -15.24
C VAL A 158 12.21 -32.54 -15.62
N HIS A 159 11.76 -33.55 -16.35
CA HIS A 159 12.63 -34.62 -16.83
C HIS A 159 13.76 -34.07 -17.70
N SER A 160 13.45 -33.18 -18.64
CA SER A 160 14.48 -32.57 -19.48
C SER A 160 15.51 -31.75 -18.69
N VAL A 161 15.08 -31.02 -17.66
CA VAL A 161 16.01 -30.32 -16.74
C VAL A 161 16.89 -31.33 -16.00
N VAL A 162 16.31 -32.39 -15.44
CA VAL A 162 17.04 -33.47 -14.75
C VAL A 162 18.09 -34.12 -15.66
N ASP A 163 17.72 -34.44 -16.90
CA ASP A 163 18.59 -35.07 -17.89
C ASP A 163 19.71 -34.13 -18.38
N THR A 164 19.51 -32.82 -18.27
CA THR A 164 20.46 -31.82 -18.76
C THR A 164 21.44 -31.38 -17.68
N ILE A 165 21.05 -31.34 -16.40
CA ILE A 165 21.91 -30.91 -15.29
C ILE A 165 23.30 -31.56 -15.30
N PRO A 166 23.47 -32.88 -15.51
CA PRO A 166 24.80 -33.49 -15.57
C PRO A 166 25.71 -32.90 -16.66
N LYS A 167 25.12 -32.38 -17.74
CA LYS A 167 25.80 -31.77 -18.89
C LYS A 167 26.16 -30.30 -18.66
N TRP A 168 25.58 -29.65 -17.66
CA TRP A 168 25.90 -28.27 -17.28
C TRP A 168 27.10 -28.27 -16.33
N ASP A 169 28.30 -28.19 -16.87
CA ASP A 169 29.55 -28.21 -16.11
C ASP A 169 29.90 -26.90 -15.41
N ARG A 170 29.20 -25.81 -15.76
CA ARG A 170 29.34 -24.50 -15.12
C ARG A 170 28.34 -24.26 -13.99
N LEU A 171 27.32 -25.11 -13.82
CA LEU A 171 26.24 -24.87 -12.87
C LEU A 171 26.74 -24.97 -11.43
N SER A 172 26.90 -23.80 -10.78
CA SER A 172 27.44 -23.66 -9.42
C SER A 172 26.52 -22.90 -8.47
N VAL A 173 25.45 -22.28 -8.98
CA VAL A 173 24.47 -21.52 -8.19
C VAL A 173 23.05 -22.01 -8.44
N PHE A 174 22.29 -22.23 -7.38
CA PHE A 174 20.91 -22.71 -7.46
C PHE A 174 19.96 -21.89 -6.58
N HIS A 175 18.87 -21.38 -7.16
CA HIS A 175 17.82 -20.70 -6.41
C HIS A 175 16.57 -21.58 -6.33
N CYS A 176 16.18 -21.92 -5.10
CA CYS A 176 15.05 -22.79 -4.82
C CYS A 176 14.21 -22.20 -3.67
N PRO A 177 13.03 -21.60 -3.94
CA PRO A 177 12.30 -20.85 -2.92
C PRO A 177 11.62 -21.77 -1.89
N HIS A 178 11.52 -23.07 -2.14
CA HIS A 178 10.86 -24.08 -1.29
C HIS A 178 11.26 -25.48 -1.77
N PHE A 179 11.30 -26.51 -0.93
CA PHE A 179 11.55 -27.88 -1.38
C PHE A 179 10.21 -28.63 -1.49
N SER A 180 9.94 -29.19 -2.68
CA SER A 180 8.77 -30.03 -2.94
C SER A 180 9.25 -31.32 -3.59
N THR A 181 8.38 -32.34 -3.67
CA THR A 181 8.72 -33.63 -4.32
C THR A 181 9.34 -33.44 -5.72
N ARG A 182 8.80 -32.53 -6.53
CA ARG A 182 9.39 -32.18 -7.84
C ARG A 182 10.79 -31.61 -7.73
N ARG A 183 11.00 -30.68 -6.80
CA ARG A 183 12.29 -30.00 -6.65
C ARG A 183 13.33 -30.95 -6.05
N MET A 184 12.92 -31.93 -5.25
CA MET A 184 13.76 -33.07 -4.84
C MET A 184 14.21 -33.92 -6.03
N HIS A 185 13.35 -34.15 -7.02
CA HIS A 185 13.76 -34.84 -8.25
C HIS A 185 14.84 -34.06 -9.02
N ILE A 186 14.79 -32.72 -8.98
CA ILE A 186 15.80 -31.85 -9.60
C ILE A 186 17.08 -31.74 -8.73
N ALA A 187 16.96 -31.83 -7.40
CA ALA A 187 18.10 -31.80 -6.49
C ALA A 187 19.03 -33.01 -6.67
N ARG A 188 18.47 -34.19 -6.95
CA ARG A 188 19.25 -35.44 -7.13
C ARG A 188 20.37 -35.34 -8.18
N PRO A 189 20.14 -34.92 -9.44
CA PRO A 189 21.22 -34.75 -10.41
C PRO A 189 22.19 -33.63 -10.02
N LEU A 190 21.78 -32.61 -9.26
CA LEU A 190 22.70 -31.58 -8.74
C LEU A 190 23.70 -32.20 -7.75
N VAL A 191 23.22 -33.06 -6.84
CA VAL A 191 24.07 -33.83 -5.91
C VAL A 191 25.03 -34.73 -6.66
N GLN A 192 24.57 -35.42 -7.71
CA GLN A 192 25.42 -36.30 -8.51
C GLN A 192 26.52 -35.52 -9.25
N ALA A 193 26.21 -34.31 -9.73
CA ALA A 193 27.17 -33.45 -10.41
C ALA A 193 28.24 -32.89 -9.46
N LYS A 194 27.97 -32.73 -8.16
CA LYS A 194 28.90 -32.22 -7.12
C LYS A 194 29.57 -30.88 -7.47
N ARG A 195 28.84 -29.97 -8.12
CA ARG A 195 29.35 -28.65 -8.59
C ARG A 195 28.74 -27.46 -7.87
N LEU A 196 27.72 -27.68 -7.03
CA LEU A 196 26.96 -26.60 -6.41
C LEU A 196 27.72 -26.00 -5.22
N HIS A 197 27.90 -24.68 -5.23
CA HIS A 197 28.62 -23.93 -4.18
C HIS A 197 27.70 -22.98 -3.43
N THR A 198 26.75 -22.34 -4.14
CA THR A 198 25.86 -21.33 -3.56
C THR A 198 24.41 -21.72 -3.77
N ILE A 199 23.63 -21.66 -2.69
CA ILE A 199 22.18 -21.85 -2.74
C ILE A 199 21.50 -20.59 -2.25
N PHE A 200 20.41 -20.20 -2.91
CA PHE A 200 19.49 -19.18 -2.43
C PHE A 200 18.15 -19.84 -2.09
N ILE A 201 17.72 -19.64 -0.85
CA ILE A 201 16.44 -20.08 -0.33
C ILE A 201 15.63 -18.88 0.13
N GLU A 202 14.32 -19.06 0.22
CA GLU A 202 13.46 -17.95 0.59
C GLU A 202 13.45 -17.70 2.09
N SER A 203 13.15 -18.75 2.84
CA SER A 203 12.88 -18.66 4.27
C SER A 203 13.79 -19.56 5.08
N ILE A 204 14.15 -19.11 6.27
CA ILE A 204 14.94 -19.87 7.26
C ILE A 204 14.29 -21.22 7.58
N HIS A 205 12.95 -21.30 7.50
CA HIS A 205 12.16 -22.50 7.73
C HIS A 205 12.50 -23.67 6.79
N THR A 206 13.09 -23.39 5.63
CA THR A 206 13.43 -24.41 4.62
C THR A 206 14.90 -24.80 4.62
N ALA A 207 15.75 -24.12 5.40
CA ALA A 207 17.20 -24.26 5.33
C ALA A 207 17.68 -25.69 5.62
N GLU A 208 17.13 -26.34 6.64
CA GLU A 208 17.50 -27.71 7.02
C GLU A 208 17.12 -28.73 5.93
N GLU A 209 15.90 -28.67 5.41
CA GLU A 209 15.45 -29.58 4.35
C GLU A 209 16.31 -29.44 3.08
N VAL A 210 16.60 -28.20 2.68
CA VAL A 210 17.45 -27.90 1.53
C VAL A 210 18.87 -28.42 1.72
N PHE A 211 19.42 -28.18 2.91
CA PHE A 211 20.77 -28.62 3.25
C PHE A 211 20.86 -30.14 3.24
N GLU A 212 19.93 -30.85 3.89
CA GLU A 212 19.91 -32.31 3.90
C GLU A 212 19.85 -32.90 2.48
N ALA A 213 19.05 -32.30 1.61
CA ALA A 213 18.94 -32.73 0.21
C ALA A 213 20.20 -32.48 -0.62
N LEU A 214 21.07 -31.54 -0.22
CA LEU A 214 22.22 -31.05 -1.00
C LEU A 214 23.56 -31.14 -0.26
N LYS A 215 23.63 -31.74 0.93
CA LYS A 215 24.82 -31.74 1.81
C LYS A 215 26.06 -32.41 1.22
N GLU A 216 25.86 -33.30 0.24
CA GLU A 216 26.91 -33.97 -0.53
C GLU A 216 27.56 -33.08 -1.61
N CYS A 217 26.99 -31.91 -1.87
CA CYS A 217 27.60 -30.89 -2.71
C CYS A 217 28.69 -30.11 -1.93
N PRO A 218 29.67 -29.52 -2.63
CA PRO A 218 30.68 -28.64 -2.03
C PRO A 218 30.11 -27.25 -1.69
N LEU A 219 29.02 -27.23 -0.91
CA LEU A 219 28.34 -26.01 -0.51
C LEU A 219 29.27 -25.10 0.31
N GLN A 220 29.32 -23.84 -0.07
CA GLN A 220 30.05 -22.76 0.59
C GLN A 220 29.11 -21.75 1.24
N GLN A 221 27.91 -21.54 0.67
CA GLN A 221 26.97 -20.52 1.13
C GLN A 221 25.51 -20.93 0.90
N ILE A 222 24.65 -20.64 1.88
CA ILE A 222 23.19 -20.74 1.80
C ILE A 222 22.61 -19.37 2.16
N HIS A 223 22.16 -18.62 1.17
CA HIS A 223 21.58 -17.29 1.34
C HIS A 223 20.07 -17.37 1.58
N ILE A 224 19.62 -16.79 2.69
CA ILE A 224 18.20 -16.61 3.00
C ILE A 224 17.78 -15.21 2.52
N LYS A 225 16.82 -15.16 1.58
CA LYS A 225 16.33 -13.91 1.00
C LYS A 225 15.42 -13.12 1.95
N GLU A 226 14.59 -13.80 2.74
CA GLU A 226 13.78 -13.16 3.76
C GLU A 226 14.66 -12.54 4.85
N SER A 227 14.26 -11.36 5.36
CA SER A 227 14.91 -10.82 6.55
C SER A 227 14.60 -11.69 7.74
N VAL A 228 15.61 -12.02 8.52
CA VAL A 228 15.48 -12.87 9.70
C VAL A 228 15.51 -11.99 10.95
N SER A 229 14.49 -12.13 11.80
CA SER A 229 14.43 -11.49 13.11
C SER A 229 15.28 -12.24 14.14
N ASP A 230 15.76 -11.55 15.17
CA ASP A 230 16.51 -12.18 16.27
C ASP A 230 15.68 -13.29 16.96
N ARG A 231 14.35 -13.12 17.00
CA ARG A 231 13.42 -14.14 17.52
C ARG A 231 13.43 -15.40 16.65
N GLN A 232 13.44 -15.28 15.33
CA GLN A 232 13.52 -16.43 14.43
C GLN A 232 14.87 -17.15 14.61
N LEU A 233 15.98 -16.42 14.72
CA LEU A 233 17.29 -17.02 14.99
C LEU A 233 17.32 -17.78 16.33
N ALA A 234 16.70 -17.23 17.38
CA ALA A 234 16.61 -17.89 18.68
C ALA A 234 15.78 -19.19 18.63
N ILE A 235 14.78 -19.25 17.75
CA ILE A 235 13.94 -20.44 17.55
C ILE A 235 14.68 -21.49 16.71
N TYR A 236 15.36 -21.05 15.64
CA TYR A 236 16.09 -21.91 14.71
C TYR A 236 17.54 -22.07 15.14
N ASN A 237 17.75 -22.73 16.27
CA ASN A 237 19.06 -23.25 16.63
C ASN A 237 19.32 -24.50 15.76
N PHE A 238 19.88 -24.31 14.57
CA PHE A 238 20.11 -25.40 13.61
C PHE A 238 20.85 -26.54 14.30
N MET A 239 20.33 -27.77 14.17
CA MET A 239 20.97 -28.93 14.79
C MET A 239 22.33 -29.23 14.16
N ASP A 240 22.50 -28.87 12.88
CA ASP A 240 23.73 -29.08 12.13
C ASP A 240 24.65 -27.84 12.19
N GLN A 241 25.86 -28.04 12.71
CA GLN A 241 26.88 -26.99 12.84
C GLN A 241 27.41 -26.51 11.47
N ARG A 242 27.50 -27.41 10.48
CA ARG A 242 27.91 -27.06 9.13
C ARG A 242 26.86 -26.17 8.47
N LEU A 243 25.57 -26.49 8.64
CA LEU A 243 24.49 -25.61 8.18
C LEU A 243 24.61 -24.20 8.77
N THR A 244 24.82 -24.12 10.09
CA THR A 244 24.99 -22.83 10.79
C THR A 244 26.12 -21.99 10.21
N ALA A 245 27.24 -22.62 9.85
CA ALA A 245 28.39 -21.94 9.24
C ALA A 245 28.16 -21.50 7.78
N LEU A 246 27.25 -22.16 7.06
CA LEU A 246 26.94 -21.87 5.65
C LEU A 246 25.87 -20.79 5.48
N VAL A 247 24.98 -20.63 6.47
CA VAL A 247 23.79 -19.76 6.35
C VAL A 247 24.17 -18.28 6.43
N GLN A 248 23.72 -17.51 5.43
CA GLN A 248 23.85 -16.05 5.34
C GLN A 248 22.46 -15.42 5.22
N TYR A 249 22.22 -14.32 5.94
CA TYR A 249 20.93 -13.62 5.97
C TYR A 249 21.12 -12.14 6.28
N THR A 250 20.11 -11.33 5.95
CA THR A 250 20.01 -9.92 6.35
C THR A 250 19.14 -9.79 7.59
N LYS A 251 19.59 -9.05 8.61
CA LYS A 251 18.78 -8.82 9.81
C LYS A 251 17.65 -7.84 9.53
N GLU A 252 16.49 -8.04 10.15
CA GLU A 252 15.35 -7.12 10.01
C GLU A 252 15.69 -5.70 10.49
N SER A 253 16.50 -5.58 11.55
CA SER A 253 16.97 -4.29 12.07
C SER A 253 17.83 -3.51 11.07
N GLU A 254 18.61 -4.19 10.23
CA GLU A 254 19.45 -3.57 9.21
C GLU A 254 18.60 -2.97 8.08
N LYS A 255 17.48 -3.63 7.72
CA LYS A 255 16.53 -3.10 6.73
C LYS A 255 15.87 -1.78 7.18
N VAL A 256 15.62 -1.59 8.48
CA VAL A 256 14.98 -0.37 9.00
C VAL A 256 15.87 0.87 8.78
N THR A 257 17.19 0.71 8.84
CA THR A 257 18.15 1.81 8.60
C THR A 257 18.24 2.23 7.14
N CYS A 258 17.86 1.36 6.19
CA CYS A 258 17.99 1.62 4.75
C CYS A 258 16.64 1.71 4.01
N GLY A 259 15.51 1.39 4.65
CA GLY A 259 14.31 0.92 3.94
C GLY A 259 13.00 1.61 4.31
N HIS A 260 12.93 2.94 4.29
CA HIS A 260 11.67 3.66 4.06
C HIS A 260 11.77 4.84 3.08
N ILE A 261 12.92 4.94 2.42
CA ILE A 261 13.09 5.79 1.25
C ILE A 261 12.36 5.07 0.12
N ALA A 262 11.26 5.64 -0.36
CA ALA A 262 10.58 5.14 -1.56
C ALA A 262 11.61 4.97 -2.69
N PRO A 263 11.42 4.06 -3.65
CA PRO A 263 12.38 3.83 -4.73
C PRO A 263 12.85 5.11 -5.47
N ASP A 264 12.07 6.21 -5.41
CA ASP A 264 12.41 7.51 -5.97
C ASP A 264 13.37 8.39 -5.12
N GLU A 265 13.61 8.09 -3.83
CA GLU A 265 14.44 8.94 -2.97
C GLU A 265 15.89 8.42 -2.78
N GLN A 266 16.31 7.34 -3.44
CA GLN A 266 17.72 6.87 -3.42
C GLN A 266 18.73 7.85 -4.05
N ILE A 267 18.28 9.00 -4.57
CA ILE A 267 19.14 10.09 -5.07
C ILE A 267 19.67 11.00 -3.93
N SER A 268 19.17 10.88 -2.70
CA SER A 268 19.68 11.69 -1.58
C SER A 268 21.01 11.14 -1.04
N GLN A 269 22.11 11.57 -1.66
CA GLN A 269 23.47 11.43 -1.16
C GLN A 269 23.56 11.90 0.31
N GLN A 270 24.20 11.11 1.18
CA GLN A 270 24.60 11.54 2.51
C GLN A 270 25.42 12.82 2.43
N VAL A 271 24.84 13.95 2.83
CA VAL A 271 25.57 15.21 2.96
C VAL A 271 26.49 15.09 4.16
N TYR A 272 27.79 14.84 3.92
CA TYR A 272 28.82 14.96 4.95
C TYR A 272 28.92 16.42 5.39
N VAL A 273 28.34 16.75 6.55
CA VAL A 273 28.51 18.07 7.17
C VAL A 273 29.94 18.16 7.70
N THR A 274 30.78 18.97 7.06
CA THR A 274 32.15 19.22 7.53
C THR A 274 32.10 19.96 8.87
N PRO A 275 32.71 19.45 9.96
CA PRO A 275 32.72 20.17 11.23
C PRO A 275 33.44 21.52 11.09
N SER A 276 32.96 22.53 11.81
CA SER A 276 33.59 23.86 11.86
C SER A 276 35.05 23.73 12.31
N LEU A 277 35.99 24.34 11.56
CA LEU A 277 37.42 24.39 11.89
C LEU A 277 37.71 25.20 13.18
N ASN A 278 36.74 25.95 13.68
CA ASN A 278 36.86 26.72 14.92
C ASN A 278 35.95 26.15 16.03
N PRO A 279 36.51 25.53 17.09
CA PRO A 279 35.75 24.96 18.20
C PRO A 279 35.10 26.01 19.11
N HIS A 280 35.45 27.29 18.96
CA HIS A 280 34.89 28.41 19.74
C HIS A 280 33.86 29.23 18.94
N PHE A 281 33.55 28.84 17.70
CA PHE A 281 32.53 29.53 16.91
C PHE A 281 31.17 29.42 17.60
N THR A 282 30.63 30.56 18.04
CA THR A 282 29.27 30.67 18.54
C THR A 282 28.43 31.33 17.46
N PRO A 283 27.53 30.58 16.78
CA PRO A 283 26.74 31.17 15.71
C PRO A 283 25.98 32.40 16.19
N MET A 284 26.02 33.48 15.41
CA MET A 284 25.27 34.72 15.65
C MET A 284 25.63 35.48 16.94
N SER A 285 26.84 35.30 17.47
CA SER A 285 27.32 36.02 18.67
C SER A 285 27.23 37.56 18.57
N ALA A 286 27.38 38.11 17.36
CA ALA A 286 27.26 39.55 17.08
C ALA A 286 25.81 40.05 16.92
N THR A 287 24.82 39.16 16.90
CA THR A 287 23.41 39.52 16.66
C THR A 287 22.66 39.75 17.98
N SER A 288 21.66 40.64 18.01
CA SER A 288 20.85 40.88 19.21
C SER A 288 20.06 39.64 19.64
N LYS A 289 19.81 39.48 20.95
CA LYS A 289 19.16 38.27 21.48
C LYS A 289 17.77 38.03 20.90
N ALA A 290 17.00 39.09 20.63
CA ALA A 290 15.68 38.99 20.04
C ALA A 290 15.73 38.42 18.61
N VAL A 291 16.66 38.89 17.77
CA VAL A 291 16.85 38.36 16.42
C VAL A 291 17.37 36.92 16.48
N GLN A 292 18.27 36.63 17.42
CA GLN A 292 18.73 35.25 17.64
C GLN A 292 17.57 34.31 17.98
N ASP A 293 16.70 34.74 18.89
CA ASP A 293 15.56 33.94 19.33
C ASP A 293 14.55 33.68 18.20
N VAL A 294 14.28 34.67 17.35
CA VAL A 294 13.40 34.51 16.18
C VAL A 294 13.99 33.50 15.20
N ILE A 295 15.28 33.62 14.88
CA ILE A 295 15.96 32.70 13.96
C ILE A 295 15.98 31.28 14.53
N TRP A 296 16.41 31.09 15.78
CA TRP A 296 16.50 29.76 16.40
C TRP A 296 15.14 29.13 16.68
N SER A 297 14.11 29.93 16.95
CA SER A 297 12.72 29.47 17.00
C SER A 297 12.28 28.96 15.64
N ARG A 298 12.61 29.66 14.55
CA ARG A 298 12.29 29.24 13.18
C ARG A 298 13.07 27.99 12.75
N VAL A 299 14.34 27.87 13.13
CA VAL A 299 15.14 26.65 12.92
C VAL A 299 14.53 25.47 13.68
N SER A 300 14.19 25.65 14.96
CA SER A 300 13.51 24.62 15.77
C SER A 300 12.18 24.21 15.15
N TYR A 301 11.39 25.16 14.66
CA TYR A 301 10.14 24.90 13.92
C TYR A 301 10.36 23.99 12.71
N PHE A 302 11.45 24.17 11.96
CA PHE A 302 11.78 23.30 10.83
C PHE A 302 12.30 21.93 11.28
N ALA A 303 13.22 21.92 12.24
CA ALA A 303 13.85 20.69 12.71
C ALA A 303 12.85 19.75 13.42
N MET A 304 11.79 20.30 14.03
CA MET A 304 10.75 19.52 14.71
C MET A 304 9.58 19.13 13.78
N THR A 305 9.66 19.41 12.47
CA THR A 305 8.66 19.01 11.46
C THR A 305 7.24 19.42 11.85
N VAL A 306 7.03 20.71 12.11
CA VAL A 306 5.70 21.20 12.52
C VAL A 306 4.68 20.99 11.37
N PRO A 307 3.50 20.42 11.67
CA PRO A 307 2.57 19.79 10.72
C PRO A 307 2.08 20.66 9.55
N GLU A 308 2.12 21.99 9.64
CA GLU A 308 1.66 22.85 8.53
C GLU A 308 2.49 22.69 7.24
N ARG A 309 3.59 21.94 7.29
CA ARG A 309 4.47 21.66 6.14
C ARG A 309 4.59 20.20 5.72
N VAL A 310 4.07 19.26 6.52
CA VAL A 310 4.07 17.85 6.12
C VAL A 310 2.89 17.67 5.17
N GLN A 311 3.10 17.97 3.89
CA GLN A 311 2.10 17.75 2.83
C GLN A 311 1.85 16.26 2.59
N ASP A 312 2.77 15.40 3.04
CA ASP A 312 2.68 13.96 2.86
C ASP A 312 2.20 13.26 4.15
N PRO A 313 0.92 12.84 4.22
CA PRO A 313 0.39 12.08 5.35
C PRO A 313 1.08 10.73 5.57
N THR A 314 1.88 10.25 4.61
CA THR A 314 2.65 9.01 4.75
C THR A 314 3.96 9.18 5.52
N PHE A 315 4.43 10.42 5.73
CA PHE A 315 5.67 10.66 6.46
C PHE A 315 5.47 10.37 7.96
N LYS A 316 5.92 9.19 8.39
CA LYS A 316 5.92 8.78 9.80
C LYS A 316 6.89 9.67 10.57
N VAL A 317 6.40 10.78 11.12
CA VAL A 317 7.17 11.62 12.06
C VAL A 317 7.39 10.80 13.35
N THR A 318 8.50 10.07 13.39
CA THR A 318 8.88 9.16 14.49
C THR A 318 9.58 9.88 15.64
N HIS A 319 10.16 11.05 15.42
CA HIS A 319 10.94 11.75 16.45
C HIS A 319 10.40 13.15 16.73
N ARG A 320 9.87 13.39 17.95
CA ARG A 320 9.36 14.69 18.41
C ARG A 320 10.46 15.74 18.68
N GLY A 321 11.67 15.56 18.15
CA GLY A 321 12.80 16.46 18.39
C GLY A 321 13.15 16.66 19.87
N LEU A 322 12.82 15.72 20.77
CA LEU A 322 13.09 15.88 22.21
C LEU A 322 14.59 16.13 22.48
N HIS A 323 15.46 15.46 21.73
CA HIS A 323 16.90 15.66 21.80
C HIS A 323 17.32 17.10 21.52
N LEU A 324 16.60 17.85 20.66
CA LEU A 324 16.87 19.26 20.40
C LEU A 324 16.60 20.11 21.64
N LEU A 325 15.55 19.81 22.41
CA LEU A 325 15.25 20.53 23.65
C LEU A 325 16.32 20.31 24.73
N LEU A 326 17.05 19.19 24.65
CA LEU A 326 18.10 18.82 25.61
C LEU A 326 19.47 19.42 25.28
N VAL A 327 19.63 20.10 24.13
CA VAL A 327 20.91 20.69 23.71
C VAL A 327 21.34 21.85 24.62
N SER A 328 20.43 22.78 24.92
CA SER A 328 20.72 23.94 25.78
C SER A 328 19.46 24.61 26.33
N LYS A 329 19.60 25.48 27.33
CA LYS A 329 18.48 26.29 27.88
C LYS A 329 17.79 27.15 26.80
N MET A 330 18.55 27.63 25.80
CA MET A 330 18.00 28.39 24.69
C MET A 330 17.10 27.52 23.81
N PHE A 331 17.59 26.34 23.42
CA PHE A 331 16.83 25.38 22.63
C PHE A 331 15.60 24.88 23.37
N HIS A 332 15.73 24.63 24.69
CA HIS A 332 14.57 24.32 25.51
C HIS A 332 13.53 25.45 25.46
N ARG A 333 13.89 26.70 25.78
CA ARG A 333 12.94 27.82 25.81
C ARG A 333 12.28 28.09 24.45
N LEU A 334 13.05 28.06 23.36
CA LEU A 334 12.57 28.39 22.01
C LEU A 334 11.88 27.22 21.31
N GLY A 335 12.29 25.98 21.61
CA GLY A 335 11.73 24.76 21.04
C GLY A 335 10.48 24.27 21.77
N LEU A 336 10.31 24.58 23.06
CA LEU A 336 9.19 24.07 23.86
C LEU A 336 7.81 24.40 23.26
N PRO A 337 7.52 25.63 22.78
CA PRO A 337 6.26 25.91 22.11
C PRO A 337 6.03 24.99 20.90
N HIS A 338 7.05 24.79 20.07
CA HIS A 338 6.99 23.93 18.87
C HIS A 338 6.80 22.45 19.22
N TYR A 339 7.43 21.99 20.29
CA TYR A 339 7.27 20.64 20.82
C TYR A 339 5.82 20.34 21.22
N TYR A 340 5.14 21.31 21.83
CA TYR A 340 3.75 21.16 22.25
C TYR A 340 2.73 21.43 21.13
N VAL A 341 3.13 21.92 19.95
CA VAL A 341 2.19 22.13 18.83
C VAL A 341 1.43 20.85 18.49
N ARG A 342 2.11 19.70 18.52
CA ARG A 342 1.52 18.39 18.29
C ARG A 342 1.78 17.44 19.45
N VAL A 343 0.73 17.15 20.20
CA VAL A 343 0.74 16.16 21.26
C VAL A 343 0.23 14.84 20.68
N LYS A 344 0.98 13.75 20.86
CA LYS A 344 0.41 12.40 20.68
C LYS A 344 0.14 11.74 22.03
N LEU A 345 -1.02 11.11 22.16
CA LEU A 345 -1.44 10.33 23.30
C LEU A 345 -1.40 8.86 22.89
N TYR A 346 -0.64 8.03 23.60
CA TYR A 346 -0.57 6.58 23.38
C TYR A 346 -1.35 5.81 24.43
N SER A 347 -1.66 6.44 25.57
CA SER A 347 -2.39 5.87 26.70
C SER A 347 -3.16 6.95 27.48
N SER A 348 -4.06 6.52 28.37
CA SER A 348 -4.70 7.40 29.36
C SER A 348 -3.69 8.03 30.33
N LEU A 349 -2.56 7.35 30.58
CA LEU A 349 -1.45 7.88 31.36
C LEU A 349 -0.80 9.09 30.69
N ASP A 350 -0.66 9.10 29.36
CA ASP A 350 -0.15 10.27 28.64
C ASP A 350 -1.08 11.48 28.78
N ALA A 351 -2.39 11.25 28.72
CA ALA A 351 -3.38 12.30 28.95
C ALA A 351 -3.28 12.85 30.39
N SER A 352 -3.11 11.96 31.38
CA SER A 352 -2.94 12.34 32.79
C SER A 352 -1.67 13.15 33.02
N ASN A 353 -0.54 12.70 32.45
CA ASN A 353 0.73 13.41 32.50
C ASN A 353 0.63 14.79 31.83
N LEU A 354 -0.05 14.87 30.70
CA LEU A 354 -0.29 16.14 30.03
C LEU A 354 -1.17 17.06 30.87
N ALA A 355 -2.28 16.56 31.44
CA ALA A 355 -3.14 17.33 32.32
C ALA A 355 -2.36 17.90 33.51
N PHE A 356 -1.50 17.08 34.14
CA PHE A 356 -0.60 17.50 35.20
C PHE A 356 0.38 18.58 34.75
N VAL A 357 0.99 18.43 33.57
CA VAL A 357 1.89 19.46 33.02
C VAL A 357 1.13 20.77 32.77
N LEU A 358 -0.07 20.71 32.20
CA LEU A 358 -0.87 21.90 31.90
C LEU A 358 -1.34 22.60 33.17
N SER A 359 -1.68 21.86 34.24
CA SER A 359 -2.06 22.46 35.52
C SER A 359 -0.91 23.25 36.17
N HIS A 360 0.35 22.83 35.95
CA HIS A 360 1.53 23.54 36.47
C HIS A 360 2.08 24.59 35.49
N ARG A 361 1.77 24.47 34.20
CA ARG A 361 2.27 25.33 33.12
C ARG A 361 1.16 25.66 32.11
N PRO A 362 0.14 26.45 32.49
CA PRO A 362 -1.04 26.69 31.67
C PRO A 362 -0.74 27.39 30.34
N PHE A 363 0.34 28.17 30.26
CA PHE A 363 0.77 28.82 29.01
C PHE A 363 1.13 27.82 27.90
N LEU A 364 1.42 26.56 28.24
CA LEU A 364 1.69 25.50 27.24
C LEU A 364 0.42 25.07 26.52
N ALA A 365 -0.76 25.20 27.14
CA ALA A 365 -2.02 24.81 26.52
C ALA A 365 -2.34 25.63 25.27
N ALA A 366 -1.97 26.93 25.26
CA ALA A 366 -2.11 27.82 24.12
C ALA A 366 -1.18 27.46 22.92
N ASN A 367 -0.18 26.59 23.14
CA ASN A 367 0.68 26.11 22.07
C ASN A 367 0.15 24.84 21.42
N ILE A 368 -0.73 24.08 22.07
CA ILE A 368 -1.29 22.84 21.54
C ILE A 368 -2.27 23.16 20.43
N ARG A 369 -1.94 22.72 19.21
CA ARG A 369 -2.80 22.87 18.02
C ARG A 369 -3.34 21.54 17.53
N ILE A 370 -2.60 20.45 17.76
CA ILE A 370 -2.95 19.11 17.30
C ILE A 370 -2.83 18.14 18.46
N ILE A 371 -3.90 17.40 18.74
CA ILE A 371 -3.87 16.23 19.62
C ILE A 371 -4.16 15.01 18.75
N SER A 372 -3.26 14.03 18.76
CA SER A 372 -3.46 12.78 18.03
C SER A 372 -3.37 11.55 18.92
N ALA A 373 -4.27 10.58 18.79
CA ALA A 373 -4.04 9.25 19.37
C ALA A 373 -3.23 8.39 18.42
N SER A 374 -2.28 7.65 19.00
CA SER A 374 -1.60 6.55 18.33
C SER A 374 -1.97 5.23 18.97
N ARG A 375 -1.82 4.16 18.20
CA ARG A 375 -2.04 2.77 18.60
C ARG A 375 -1.27 2.42 19.89
N GLY A 376 -1.95 2.45 21.02
CA GLY A 376 -1.69 1.60 22.19
C GLY A 376 -2.43 0.27 22.02
N SER A 377 -2.08 -0.76 22.80
CA SER A 377 -2.90 -1.96 22.86
C SER A 377 -4.31 -1.57 23.32
N ARG A 378 -5.37 -2.19 22.80
CA ARG A 378 -6.77 -1.90 23.21
C ARG A 378 -6.97 -2.02 24.74
N ALA A 379 -6.07 -2.72 25.42
CA ALA A 379 -6.04 -2.84 26.88
C ALA A 379 -5.72 -1.52 27.61
N ASP A 380 -5.07 -0.54 26.97
CA ASP A 380 -4.49 0.61 27.68
C ASP A 380 -5.44 1.83 27.81
N PHE A 381 -6.57 1.83 27.10
CA PHE A 381 -7.56 2.92 27.13
C PHE A 381 -8.94 2.52 27.67
N SER A 382 -9.15 1.25 28.04
CA SER A 382 -10.38 0.91 28.77
C SER A 382 -10.34 1.59 30.13
N TRP A 383 -11.30 2.47 30.41
CA TRP A 383 -11.46 3.15 31.70
C TRP A 383 -11.96 2.21 32.81
N ASP A 384 -11.76 0.89 32.66
CA ASP A 384 -12.15 -0.08 33.66
C ASP A 384 -11.40 0.19 34.97
N SER A 385 -12.20 0.55 35.97
CA SER A 385 -11.89 1.04 37.31
C SER A 385 -11.00 0.16 38.19
N ASN A 386 -10.39 -0.91 37.66
CA ASN A 386 -9.71 -1.94 38.45
C ASN A 386 -8.21 -1.67 38.72
N HIS A 387 -7.64 -0.54 38.29
CA HIS A 387 -6.26 -0.14 38.62
C HIS A 387 -6.19 0.78 39.85
N ALA A 388 -6.73 0.33 40.99
CA ALA A 388 -6.88 1.14 42.21
C ALA A 388 -5.59 1.35 43.05
N ASP A 389 -4.41 0.94 42.61
CA ASP A 389 -3.25 0.75 43.52
C ASP A 389 -2.02 1.66 43.28
N LEU A 390 -2.18 2.78 42.55
CA LEU A 390 -1.14 3.82 42.44
C LEU A 390 -1.60 5.08 43.18
N GLY A 391 -1.01 5.33 44.37
CA GLY A 391 -1.43 6.32 45.39
C GLY A 391 -1.43 7.82 45.03
N ASN A 392 -1.55 8.19 43.75
CA ASN A 392 -1.89 9.55 43.31
C ASN A 392 -3.31 9.52 42.76
N LYS A 393 -4.27 10.17 43.44
CA LYS A 393 -5.65 10.34 42.95
C LYS A 393 -5.61 10.88 41.51
N PRO A 394 -5.93 10.07 40.48
CA PRO A 394 -5.95 10.56 39.12
C PRO A 394 -7.06 11.61 38.98
N CYS A 395 -6.87 12.57 38.08
CA CYS A 395 -7.97 13.40 37.61
C CYS A 395 -9.07 12.47 37.09
N ALA A 396 -10.32 12.67 37.53
CA ALA A 396 -11.44 11.79 37.17
C ALA A 396 -11.65 11.70 35.64
N ASP A 397 -11.24 12.74 34.89
CA ASP A 397 -11.15 12.72 33.43
C ASP A 397 -9.97 13.61 32.97
N PRO A 398 -8.78 13.03 32.73
CA PRO A 398 -7.60 13.80 32.34
C PRO A 398 -7.76 14.44 30.95
N ILE A 399 -8.59 13.87 30.07
CA ILE A 399 -8.81 14.45 28.74
C ILE A 399 -9.70 15.69 28.84
N LEU A 400 -10.74 15.67 29.68
CA LEU A 400 -11.51 16.87 30.01
C LEU A 400 -10.60 17.99 30.56
N ALA A 401 -9.66 17.66 31.45
CA ALA A 401 -8.72 18.63 32.00
C ALA A 401 -7.79 19.23 30.93
N VAL A 402 -7.36 18.45 29.93
CA VAL A 402 -6.57 18.94 28.79
C VAL A 402 -7.41 19.80 27.85
N LEU A 403 -8.60 19.33 27.46
CA LEU A 403 -9.47 19.99 26.47
C LEU A 403 -10.08 21.29 26.99
N SER A 404 -10.35 21.38 28.29
CA SER A 404 -10.81 22.63 28.93
C SER A 404 -9.76 23.75 28.98
N GLN A 405 -8.47 23.42 28.84
CA GLN A 405 -7.38 24.39 28.86
C GLN A 405 -6.84 24.73 27.46
N THR A 406 -7.09 23.87 26.46
CA THR A 406 -6.59 24.04 25.11
C THR A 406 -7.59 24.81 24.25
N ASN A 407 -7.35 26.11 24.08
CA ASN A 407 -8.22 27.03 23.32
C ASN A 407 -7.75 27.32 21.89
N ARG A 408 -6.66 26.67 21.47
CA ARG A 408 -6.05 26.81 20.13
C ARG A 408 -5.97 25.48 19.40
N LEU A 409 -6.75 24.49 19.85
CA LEU A 409 -6.81 23.18 19.24
C LEU A 409 -7.48 23.31 17.87
N ARG A 410 -6.72 23.04 16.81
CA ARG A 410 -7.19 23.05 15.43
C ARG A 410 -7.58 21.67 14.95
N GLU A 411 -6.91 20.63 15.45
CA GLU A 411 -7.08 19.27 14.99
C GLU A 411 -7.05 18.30 16.18
N MET A 412 -8.06 17.46 16.27
CA MET A 412 -8.08 16.31 17.14
C MET A 412 -8.24 15.07 16.26
N THR A 413 -7.16 14.32 16.05
CA THR A 413 -7.14 13.23 15.05
C THR A 413 -6.82 11.88 15.67
N SER A 414 -7.34 10.81 15.07
CA SER A 414 -6.77 9.48 15.25
C SER A 414 -5.83 9.22 14.07
N LEU A 415 -4.63 8.69 14.32
CA LEU A 415 -3.65 8.35 13.26
C LEU A 415 -4.19 7.41 12.18
N LEU A 416 -5.35 6.79 12.40
CA LEU A 416 -6.03 5.91 11.44
C LEU A 416 -6.82 6.67 10.36
N ALA A 417 -7.15 7.95 10.56
CA ALA A 417 -8.06 8.67 9.67
C ALA A 417 -7.46 8.96 8.27
N GLU A 418 -6.13 9.04 8.13
CA GLU A 418 -5.50 9.55 6.90
C GLU A 418 -5.05 8.44 5.93
N ASN A 419 -4.35 7.39 6.42
CA ASN A 419 -3.80 6.34 5.56
C ASN A 419 -4.63 5.04 5.57
N GLU A 420 -5.39 4.80 6.64
CA GLU A 420 -6.22 3.61 6.80
C GLU A 420 -7.70 3.86 6.48
N ALA A 421 -7.98 4.92 5.71
CA ALA A 421 -9.22 4.99 4.92
C ALA A 421 -9.33 3.86 3.86
N ARG A 422 -8.58 2.77 4.01
CA ARG A 422 -8.56 1.57 3.17
C ARG A 422 -8.56 0.33 4.07
N ASP A 423 -7.84 0.39 5.19
CA ASP A 423 -7.81 -0.63 6.25
C ASP A 423 -8.88 -0.43 7.33
N TRP A 424 -10.10 -0.09 6.92
CA TRP A 424 -11.30 -0.07 7.77
C TRP A 424 -11.65 -1.43 8.40
N ILE A 425 -10.80 -2.42 8.23
CA ILE A 425 -11.04 -3.79 8.58
C ILE A 425 -11.01 -3.99 10.09
N ARG A 426 -10.39 -3.07 10.85
CA ARG A 426 -10.13 -3.23 12.27
C ARG A 426 -10.96 -2.28 13.16
N PRO A 427 -12.13 -2.71 13.69
CA PRO A 427 -13.12 -1.85 14.35
C PRO A 427 -12.71 -1.11 15.63
N TYR A 428 -11.51 -1.28 16.19
CA TYR A 428 -11.28 -0.93 17.61
C TYR A 428 -9.88 -0.42 17.95
N PHE A 429 -9.12 0.12 16.99
CA PHE A 429 -7.75 0.53 17.32
C PHE A 429 -7.67 2.06 17.33
N GLY A 430 -6.96 2.64 18.31
CA GLY A 430 -6.38 3.98 18.23
C GLY A 430 -7.29 5.21 18.20
N GLU A 431 -8.61 5.13 18.40
CA GLU A 431 -9.44 6.33 18.58
C GLU A 431 -9.28 6.89 20.00
N ILE A 432 -9.28 8.23 20.15
CA ILE A 432 -9.34 8.86 21.48
C ILE A 432 -10.77 8.71 21.97
N GLU A 433 -10.98 7.91 23.00
CA GLU A 433 -12.23 7.91 23.75
C GLU A 433 -12.28 9.13 24.66
N ILE A 434 -13.31 9.97 24.50
CA ILE A 434 -13.54 11.14 25.36
C ILE A 434 -14.94 11.11 25.95
N SER A 435 -15.07 11.59 27.17
CA SER A 435 -16.39 11.76 27.78
C SER A 435 -17.20 12.83 27.04
N TRP A 436 -18.53 12.78 27.17
CA TRP A 436 -19.40 13.85 26.66
C TRP A 436 -19.03 15.24 27.23
N PRO A 437 -18.78 15.40 28.55
CA PRO A 437 -18.25 16.65 29.10
C PRO A 437 -16.95 17.13 28.44
N ALA A 438 -16.02 16.22 28.14
CA ALA A 438 -14.76 16.56 27.47
C ALA A 438 -15.01 17.08 26.04
N PHE A 439 -15.95 16.49 25.30
CA PHE A 439 -16.37 16.97 23.99
C PHE A 439 -17.01 18.37 24.07
N VAL A 440 -17.89 18.62 25.05
CA VAL A 440 -18.50 19.93 25.29
C VAL A 440 -17.44 20.98 25.65
N ALA A 441 -16.48 20.65 26.51
CA ALA A 441 -15.40 21.55 26.88
C ALA A 441 -14.54 21.91 25.66
N MET A 442 -14.17 20.92 24.84
CA MET A 442 -13.44 21.15 23.60
C MET A 442 -14.19 22.08 22.64
N ALA A 443 -15.49 21.83 22.43
CA ALA A 443 -16.31 22.65 21.55
C ALA A 443 -16.35 24.11 22.03
N LYS A 444 -16.55 24.34 23.33
CA LYS A 444 -16.54 25.69 23.91
C LYS A 444 -15.19 26.38 23.85
N CYS A 445 -14.11 25.66 24.18
CA CYS A 445 -12.78 26.25 24.29
C CYS A 445 -12.12 26.48 22.92
N SER A 446 -12.34 25.58 21.97
CA SER A 446 -11.65 25.56 20.68
C SER A 446 -12.56 25.57 19.46
N GLY A 447 -13.89 25.54 19.59
CA GLY A 447 -14.80 25.42 18.44
C GLY A 447 -14.71 26.55 17.40
N SER A 448 -14.23 27.73 17.81
CA SER A 448 -13.93 28.87 16.92
C SER A 448 -12.62 28.74 16.13
N VAL A 449 -11.83 27.68 16.36
CA VAL A 449 -10.56 27.41 15.65
C VAL A 449 -10.36 25.95 15.26
N LEU A 450 -11.18 25.03 15.81
CA LEU A 450 -11.15 23.61 15.55
C LEU A 450 -11.68 23.33 14.15
N ARG A 451 -10.82 22.75 13.30
CA ARG A 451 -11.10 22.44 11.89
C ARG A 451 -11.38 20.96 11.67
N GLU A 452 -10.72 20.10 12.42
CA GLU A 452 -10.90 18.64 12.34
C GLU A 452 -11.10 18.03 13.72
N CYS A 453 -12.12 17.18 13.83
CA CYS A 453 -12.40 16.42 15.04
C CYS A 453 -12.67 14.96 14.68
N SER A 454 -11.89 14.06 15.29
CA SER A 454 -12.03 12.62 15.22
C SER A 454 -11.85 12.04 16.62
N SER A 455 -12.98 11.77 17.27
CA SER A 455 -13.00 11.16 18.60
C SER A 455 -14.14 10.14 18.70
N MET A 456 -13.92 9.14 19.56
CA MET A 456 -15.00 8.29 20.04
C MET A 456 -15.57 8.98 21.27
N VAL A 457 -16.80 9.48 21.18
CA VAL A 457 -17.43 10.14 22.33
C VAL A 457 -18.16 9.06 23.13
N GLY A 458 -17.91 8.99 24.44
CA GLY A 458 -18.58 8.07 25.34
C GLY A 458 -20.10 8.24 25.28
N ALA A 459 -20.83 7.15 25.53
CA ALA A 459 -22.28 7.16 25.47
C ALA A 459 -22.89 8.12 26.51
N GLN A 460 -23.83 8.94 26.07
CA GLN A 460 -24.64 9.83 26.90
C GLN A 460 -26.10 9.71 26.47
N THR A 461 -27.01 9.63 27.42
CA THR A 461 -28.44 9.69 27.12
C THR A 461 -28.93 11.13 27.13
N ASP A 462 -29.77 11.49 26.17
CA ASP A 462 -30.43 12.81 26.06
C ASP A 462 -29.44 13.99 26.06
N ALA A 463 -28.33 13.82 25.36
CA ALA A 463 -27.36 14.89 25.18
C ALA A 463 -27.97 16.07 24.43
N SER A 464 -27.61 17.30 24.85
CA SER A 464 -28.01 18.51 24.15
C SER A 464 -27.24 18.63 22.83
N PRO A 465 -27.92 18.73 21.67
CA PRO A 465 -27.27 18.94 20.39
C PRO A 465 -26.70 20.37 20.22
N THR A 466 -27.02 21.31 21.12
CA THR A 466 -26.57 22.72 20.99
C THR A 466 -25.06 22.90 21.05
N VAL A 467 -24.32 21.90 21.52
CA VAL A 467 -22.83 21.89 21.50
C VAL A 467 -22.27 22.09 20.08
N PHE A 468 -23.01 21.67 19.05
CA PHE A 468 -22.59 21.83 17.66
C PHE A 468 -22.62 23.29 17.19
N ASN A 469 -23.29 24.20 17.92
CA ASN A 469 -23.27 25.64 17.63
C ASN A 469 -21.92 26.29 17.92
N ASP A 470 -21.13 25.71 18.84
CA ASP A 470 -19.82 26.25 19.21
C ASP A 470 -18.75 25.90 18.15
N LEU A 471 -18.99 24.87 17.33
CA LEU A 471 -18.06 24.30 16.35
C LEU A 471 -18.11 25.02 14.98
N VAL A 472 -17.98 26.34 15.00
CA VAL A 472 -18.20 27.20 13.82
C VAL A 472 -17.12 27.05 12.74
N GLU A 473 -15.87 26.73 13.09
CA GLU A 473 -14.77 26.53 12.13
C GLU A 473 -14.57 25.07 11.72
N LEU A 474 -15.41 24.15 12.21
CA LEU A 474 -15.25 22.72 11.97
C LEU A 474 -15.55 22.40 10.50
N ARG A 475 -14.58 21.79 9.83
CA ARG A 475 -14.66 21.37 8.42
C ARG A 475 -14.78 19.87 8.27
N LYS A 476 -14.19 19.11 9.18
CA LYS A 476 -14.15 17.64 9.12
C LYS A 476 -14.52 17.03 10.46
N LEU A 477 -15.54 16.17 10.44
CA LEU A 477 -16.04 15.47 11.63
C LEU A 477 -16.05 13.96 11.40
N HIS A 478 -15.24 13.24 12.16
CA HIS A 478 -15.38 11.80 12.34
C HIS A 478 -16.15 11.54 13.62
N TRP A 479 -17.39 11.10 13.46
CA TRP A 479 -18.32 10.82 14.52
C TRP A 479 -18.44 9.33 14.78
N ARG A 480 -18.11 8.95 16.01
CA ARG A 480 -18.40 7.62 16.55
C ARG A 480 -18.87 7.78 17.98
N CYS A 481 -20.16 7.56 18.20
CA CYS A 481 -20.76 7.76 19.50
C CYS A 481 -22.08 7.01 19.58
N ASP A 482 -22.34 6.41 20.74
CA ASP A 482 -23.62 5.78 21.08
C ASP A 482 -24.53 6.75 21.87
N THR A 483 -24.20 8.05 21.86
CA THR A 483 -25.02 9.09 22.50
C THR A 483 -26.36 9.26 21.80
N THR A 484 -27.42 9.34 22.59
CA THR A 484 -28.74 9.74 22.13
C THR A 484 -28.96 11.23 22.32
N PHE A 485 -29.57 11.89 21.34
CA PHE A 485 -29.82 13.33 21.37
C PHE A 485 -31.29 13.66 21.61
N ALA A 486 -31.53 14.64 22.49
CA ALA A 486 -32.85 15.21 22.70
C ALA A 486 -33.26 16.06 21.47
N CYS A 487 -34.21 15.56 20.68
CA CYS A 487 -34.60 16.16 19.38
C CYS A 487 -35.64 17.31 19.49
N ASN A 488 -35.83 17.90 20.68
CA ASN A 488 -36.86 18.92 20.94
C ASN A 488 -36.42 20.37 20.67
N GLN A 489 -35.15 20.62 20.29
CA GLN A 489 -34.57 21.97 20.13
C GLN A 489 -34.24 22.33 18.67
N VAL A 490 -35.20 22.15 17.76
CA VAL A 490 -34.97 22.27 16.30
C VAL A 490 -34.44 23.66 15.88
N ASN A 491 -35.00 24.74 16.42
CA ASN A 491 -34.69 26.10 15.95
C ASN A 491 -33.27 26.55 16.30
N ALA A 492 -32.66 25.99 17.34
CA ALA A 492 -31.34 26.42 17.82
C ALA A 492 -30.18 25.84 16.99
N LEU A 493 -30.44 24.86 16.10
CA LEU A 493 -29.40 24.09 15.40
C LEU A 493 -29.30 24.42 13.91
N VAL A 494 -30.23 25.23 13.38
CA VAL A 494 -30.36 25.47 11.94
C VAL A 494 -29.03 25.91 11.30
N ASP A 495 -28.28 26.75 12.00
CA ASP A 495 -27.00 27.30 11.53
C ASP A 495 -25.76 26.67 12.20
N ALA A 496 -25.93 25.51 12.86
CA ALA A 496 -24.82 24.75 13.42
C ALA A 496 -23.91 24.19 12.30
N LEU A 497 -22.61 24.08 12.59
CA LEU A 497 -21.61 23.51 11.68
C LEU A 497 -21.61 24.13 10.26
N PRO A 498 -21.58 25.46 10.11
CA PRO A 498 -21.75 26.12 8.81
C PRO A 498 -20.64 25.79 7.82
N ASN A 499 -19.44 25.46 8.32
CA ASN A 499 -18.25 25.17 7.53
C ASN A 499 -17.97 23.68 7.37
N LEU A 500 -18.86 22.78 7.81
CA LEU A 500 -18.63 21.34 7.71
C LEU A 500 -18.65 20.89 6.25
N GLU A 501 -17.53 20.39 5.76
CA GLU A 501 -17.31 19.88 4.41
C GLU A 501 -17.36 18.34 4.38
N ASP A 502 -16.79 17.70 5.40
CA ASP A 502 -16.59 16.26 5.49
C ASP A 502 -17.23 15.66 6.74
N LEU A 503 -18.05 14.64 6.56
CA LEU A 503 -18.70 13.92 7.64
C LEU A 503 -18.45 12.42 7.53
N TYR A 504 -17.91 11.81 8.58
CA TYR A 504 -17.73 10.38 8.70
C TYR A 504 -18.54 9.86 9.88
N VAL A 505 -19.54 9.01 9.64
CA VAL A 505 -20.35 8.41 10.71
C VAL A 505 -20.07 6.91 10.77
N LEU A 506 -19.42 6.48 11.85
CA LEU A 506 -18.82 5.15 11.98
C LEU A 506 -19.57 4.21 12.95
N GLY A 507 -20.51 4.73 13.74
CA GLY A 507 -21.28 4.00 14.77
C GLY A 507 -22.57 3.37 14.25
N ARG A 508 -23.03 2.29 14.89
CA ARG A 508 -24.26 1.57 14.53
C ARG A 508 -25.53 2.23 15.07
N GLU A 509 -25.42 2.99 16.15
CA GLU A 509 -26.58 3.54 16.88
C GLU A 509 -26.72 5.06 16.72
N CYS A 510 -26.26 5.62 15.60
CA CYS A 510 -26.26 7.06 15.36
C CYS A 510 -27.61 7.63 14.86
N LYS A 511 -28.75 6.97 15.09
CA LYS A 511 -30.05 7.41 14.50
C LYS A 511 -30.45 8.81 14.95
N SER A 512 -30.41 9.08 16.25
CA SER A 512 -30.75 10.40 16.80
C SER A 512 -29.77 11.49 16.35
N PHE A 513 -28.48 11.15 16.19
CA PHE A 513 -27.47 12.05 15.65
C PHE A 513 -27.77 12.45 14.19
N LEU A 514 -28.16 11.49 13.34
CA LEU A 514 -28.54 11.77 11.95
C LEU A 514 -29.82 12.60 11.86
N THR A 515 -30.78 12.36 12.76
CA THR A 515 -31.97 13.22 12.90
C THR A 515 -31.56 14.65 13.23
N VAL A 516 -30.65 14.85 14.18
CA VAL A 516 -30.09 16.16 14.53
C VAL A 516 -29.40 16.82 13.34
N LEU A 517 -28.54 16.10 12.62
CA LEU A 517 -27.88 16.63 11.42
C LEU A 517 -28.86 16.98 10.29
N SER A 518 -29.98 16.27 10.19
CA SER A 518 -31.05 16.57 9.21
C SER A 518 -31.81 17.86 9.55
N MET A 519 -31.71 18.35 10.79
CA MET A 519 -32.27 19.65 11.22
C MET A 519 -31.33 20.82 10.92
N MET A 520 -30.03 20.55 10.73
CA MET A 520 -29.02 21.55 10.43
C MET A 520 -29.00 21.87 8.94
N ARG A 521 -28.60 23.09 8.55
CA ARG A 521 -28.46 23.44 7.13
C ARG A 521 -27.27 22.77 6.48
N LEU A 522 -26.10 22.69 7.10
CA LEU A 522 -24.87 22.10 6.52
C LEU A 522 -24.58 22.55 5.07
N THR A 523 -24.54 23.86 4.84
CA THR A 523 -24.39 24.45 3.49
C THR A 523 -23.08 24.09 2.79
N SER A 524 -22.03 23.81 3.57
CA SER A 524 -20.70 23.48 3.07
C SER A 524 -20.47 21.98 2.88
N LEU A 525 -21.44 21.12 3.23
CA LEU A 525 -21.25 19.67 3.20
C LEU A 525 -21.10 19.18 1.76
N ARG A 526 -20.02 18.43 1.50
CA ARG A 526 -19.68 17.90 0.17
C ARG A 526 -19.35 16.42 0.17
N ARG A 527 -18.79 15.91 1.28
CA ARG A 527 -18.31 14.53 1.37
C ARG A 527 -18.89 13.86 2.60
N VAL A 528 -19.50 12.69 2.38
CA VAL A 528 -20.10 11.92 3.46
C VAL A 528 -19.66 10.48 3.38
N PHE A 529 -19.29 9.93 4.54
CA PHE A 529 -19.00 8.53 4.76
C PHE A 529 -19.98 7.95 5.76
N PHE A 530 -20.67 6.88 5.35
CA PHE A 530 -21.62 6.16 6.18
C PHE A 530 -21.27 4.70 6.35
N ARG A 531 -21.32 4.26 7.61
CA ARG A 531 -21.23 2.86 7.98
C ARG A 531 -22.53 2.40 8.63
N ASP A 532 -23.05 1.26 8.16
CA ASP A 532 -24.22 0.58 8.74
C ASP A 532 -25.37 1.57 9.03
N PHE A 533 -25.78 2.29 7.98
CA PHE A 533 -26.61 3.49 8.06
C PHE A 533 -28.09 3.24 7.80
N ASP A 534 -28.91 3.90 8.63
CA ASP A 534 -30.35 4.11 8.47
C ASP A 534 -30.62 5.61 8.53
N GLY A 535 -30.32 6.33 7.46
CA GLY A 535 -30.50 7.78 7.39
C GLY A 535 -31.02 8.24 6.04
N GLU A 536 -31.97 7.50 5.47
CA GLU A 536 -32.68 7.92 4.26
C GLU A 536 -33.12 9.40 4.37
N ASN A 537 -33.65 9.81 5.52
CA ASN A 537 -34.02 11.20 5.82
C ASN A 537 -32.84 12.19 5.65
N PHE A 538 -31.65 11.82 6.10
CA PHE A 538 -30.46 12.65 5.94
C PHE A 538 -30.12 12.82 4.45
N LEU A 539 -30.17 11.74 3.67
CA LEU A 539 -29.91 11.81 2.22
C LEU A 539 -31.01 12.59 1.48
N GLN A 540 -32.26 12.54 1.94
CA GLN A 540 -33.34 13.37 1.38
C GLN A 540 -33.07 14.87 1.58
N VAL A 541 -32.58 15.26 2.77
CA VAL A 541 -32.32 16.67 3.09
C VAL A 541 -31.03 17.16 2.42
N HIS A 542 -29.95 16.37 2.50
CA HIS A 542 -28.60 16.82 2.18
C HIS A 542 -28.00 16.20 0.91
N GLY A 543 -28.57 15.11 0.39
CA GLY A 543 -27.99 14.32 -0.71
C GLY A 543 -27.72 15.12 -1.97
N SER A 544 -28.59 16.08 -2.29
CA SER A 544 -28.40 16.99 -3.44
C SER A 544 -27.15 17.88 -3.36
N ARG A 545 -26.51 18.01 -2.20
CA ARG A 545 -25.30 18.82 -2.02
C ARG A 545 -24.02 18.00 -2.06
N LEU A 546 -24.16 16.67 -1.99
CA LEU A 546 -23.02 15.77 -1.90
C LEU A 546 -22.36 15.61 -3.27
N SER A 547 -21.05 15.83 -3.30
CA SER A 547 -20.20 15.55 -4.45
C SER A 547 -19.47 14.21 -4.30
N GLU A 548 -19.23 13.75 -3.08
CA GLU A 548 -18.65 12.43 -2.81
C GLU A 548 -19.43 11.71 -1.71
N LEU A 549 -19.73 10.43 -1.93
CA LEU A 549 -20.48 9.60 -1.01
C LEU A 549 -19.80 8.26 -0.93
N GLU A 550 -19.52 7.86 0.30
CA GLU A 550 -18.99 6.56 0.63
C GLU A 550 -19.96 5.84 1.57
N ILE A 551 -20.47 4.70 1.14
CA ILE A 551 -21.63 4.07 1.78
C ILE A 551 -21.53 2.55 1.65
N THR A 552 -22.07 1.82 2.62
CA THR A 552 -22.04 0.35 2.55
C THR A 552 -23.06 -0.17 1.53
N ILE A 553 -22.75 -1.31 0.92
CA ILE A 553 -23.66 -1.99 -0.02
C ILE A 553 -25.00 -2.32 0.65
N ASN A 554 -24.98 -2.74 1.92
CA ASN A 554 -26.20 -3.05 2.66
C ASN A 554 -27.06 -1.82 2.92
N THR A 555 -26.45 -0.69 3.22
CA THR A 555 -27.19 0.55 3.34
C THR A 555 -27.83 0.92 2.02
N VAL A 556 -27.11 0.81 0.90
CA VAL A 556 -27.66 1.09 -0.43
C VAL A 556 -28.84 0.18 -0.77
N ARG A 557 -28.82 -1.09 -0.36
CA ARG A 557 -29.96 -2.01 -0.48
C ARG A 557 -31.16 -1.64 0.38
N ALA A 558 -30.92 -1.03 1.54
CA ALA A 558 -31.97 -0.63 2.47
C ALA A 558 -32.70 0.66 2.03
N LEU A 559 -32.15 1.41 1.07
CA LEU A 559 -32.80 2.60 0.52
C LEU A 559 -34.05 2.22 -0.28
N ARG A 560 -35.10 3.04 -0.17
CA ARG A 560 -36.35 2.84 -0.92
C ARG A 560 -36.19 3.09 -2.42
N THR A 561 -35.25 3.94 -2.79
CA THR A 561 -34.91 4.30 -4.17
C THR A 561 -33.40 4.22 -4.40
N GLY A 562 -32.95 4.37 -5.65
CA GLY A 562 -31.53 4.34 -5.96
C GLY A 562 -30.75 5.44 -5.26
N VAL A 563 -29.51 5.17 -4.84
CA VAL A 563 -28.67 6.14 -4.11
C VAL A 563 -28.45 7.45 -4.88
N LEU A 564 -28.41 7.36 -6.21
CA LEU A 564 -28.25 8.50 -7.11
C LEU A 564 -29.54 9.33 -7.28
N GLU A 565 -30.71 8.83 -6.84
CA GLU A 565 -31.94 9.64 -6.77
C GLU A 565 -31.90 10.62 -5.60
N TYR A 566 -31.31 10.22 -4.46
CA TYR A 566 -31.07 11.14 -3.34
C TYR A 566 -29.89 12.08 -3.59
N CYS A 567 -28.88 11.60 -4.33
CA CYS A 567 -27.62 12.32 -4.56
C CYS A 567 -27.38 12.61 -6.05
N PRO A 568 -28.20 13.46 -6.70
CA PRO A 568 -28.09 13.71 -8.15
C PRO A 568 -26.80 14.43 -8.57
N ASN A 569 -26.14 15.14 -7.65
CA ASN A 569 -24.92 15.94 -7.92
C ASN A 569 -23.62 15.20 -7.61
N LEU A 570 -23.69 13.88 -7.44
CA LEU A 570 -22.55 13.07 -7.03
C LEU A 570 -21.51 12.95 -8.15
N ILE A 571 -20.24 13.22 -7.83
CA ILE A 571 -19.08 13.10 -8.72
C ILE A 571 -18.38 11.75 -8.51
N SER A 572 -18.28 11.30 -7.25
CA SER A 572 -17.65 10.05 -6.85
C SER A 572 -18.55 9.25 -5.90
N LEU A 573 -18.84 7.99 -6.25
CA LEU A 573 -19.54 7.04 -5.39
C LEU A 573 -18.59 5.92 -4.96
N THR A 574 -18.41 5.72 -3.67
CA THR A 574 -17.69 4.57 -3.12
C THR A 574 -18.65 3.63 -2.41
N LEU A 575 -18.67 2.37 -2.81
CA LEU A 575 -19.48 1.30 -2.24
C LEU A 575 -18.61 0.36 -1.43
N CYS A 576 -18.84 0.35 -0.12
CA CYS A 576 -18.06 -0.43 0.83
C CYS A 576 -18.73 -1.76 1.12
N GLY A 577 -17.93 -2.82 1.13
CA GLY A 577 -18.37 -4.15 1.50
C GLY A 577 -18.69 -4.29 2.98
N GLN A 578 -19.51 -5.26 3.33
CA GLN A 578 -19.86 -5.59 4.71
C GLN A 578 -18.66 -6.19 5.44
N ARG A 579 -18.53 -5.87 6.73
CA ARG A 579 -17.46 -6.39 7.58
C ARG A 579 -17.60 -7.85 8.00
N SER A 580 -18.66 -8.53 7.58
CA SER A 580 -18.87 -9.92 7.99
C SER A 580 -17.77 -10.78 7.38
N PHE A 581 -17.26 -11.76 8.13
CA PHE A 581 -16.40 -12.83 7.59
C PHE A 581 -17.17 -13.77 6.64
N ALA A 582 -18.43 -13.46 6.33
CA ALA A 582 -19.22 -14.18 5.35
C ALA A 582 -18.57 -14.03 3.97
N ILE A 583 -18.24 -15.17 3.37
CA ILE A 583 -17.51 -15.32 2.10
C ILE A 583 -18.36 -14.86 0.89
N ASP A 584 -19.64 -14.53 1.10
CA ASP A 584 -20.63 -14.38 0.04
C ASP A 584 -21.22 -12.98 -0.10
N GLU A 585 -20.37 -11.95 -0.09
CA GLU A 585 -20.82 -10.59 -0.35
C GLU A 585 -21.41 -10.46 -1.77
N GLN A 586 -22.74 -10.35 -1.82
CA GLN A 586 -23.47 -10.17 -3.07
C GLN A 586 -23.25 -8.74 -3.62
N PRO A 587 -23.31 -8.53 -4.94
CA PRO A 587 -23.38 -7.20 -5.51
C PRO A 587 -24.71 -6.50 -5.15
N PRO A 588 -24.74 -5.16 -5.03
CA PRO A 588 -26.00 -4.41 -4.93
C PRO A 588 -26.90 -4.66 -6.16
N ASP A 589 -28.21 -4.55 -5.96
CA ASP A 589 -29.16 -4.69 -7.07
C ASP A 589 -29.01 -3.53 -8.05
N LYS A 590 -29.19 -3.80 -9.35
CA LYS A 590 -29.07 -2.78 -10.40
C LYS A 590 -29.88 -1.51 -10.10
N ASN A 591 -31.10 -1.66 -9.58
CA ASN A 591 -32.01 -0.54 -9.29
C ASN A 591 -31.52 0.35 -8.13
N THR A 592 -30.57 -0.13 -7.32
CA THR A 592 -30.03 0.64 -6.20
C THR A 592 -28.89 1.56 -6.63
N ILE A 593 -28.16 1.22 -7.70
CA ILE A 593 -27.07 2.02 -8.25
C ILE A 593 -27.57 2.89 -9.40
N PHE A 594 -28.32 2.32 -10.35
CA PHE A 594 -28.70 3.03 -11.57
C PHE A 594 -29.95 3.89 -11.33
N PRO A 595 -29.86 5.22 -11.51
CA PRO A 595 -30.97 6.13 -11.28
C PRO A 595 -31.99 6.04 -12.43
N ARG A 596 -33.22 6.52 -12.18
CA ARG A 596 -34.23 6.69 -13.24
C ARG A 596 -33.90 7.82 -14.23
N GLN A 597 -33.12 8.81 -13.80
CA GLN A 597 -32.70 9.95 -14.61
C GLN A 597 -31.17 9.96 -14.75
N PRO A 598 -30.60 10.43 -15.88
CA PRO A 598 -29.15 10.43 -16.07
C PRO A 598 -28.38 11.18 -14.96
N ALA A 599 -27.45 10.51 -14.29
CA ALA A 599 -26.54 11.13 -13.33
C ALA A 599 -25.33 11.72 -14.06
N ALA A 600 -25.54 12.91 -14.65
CA ALA A 600 -24.57 13.55 -15.53
C ALA A 600 -23.25 13.99 -14.84
N LEU A 601 -23.21 14.09 -13.50
CA LEU A 601 -21.99 14.51 -12.80
C LEU A 601 -21.11 13.34 -12.32
N LEU A 602 -21.63 12.11 -12.32
CA LEU A 602 -20.89 10.96 -11.80
C LEU A 602 -19.77 10.56 -12.75
N THR A 603 -18.52 10.70 -12.30
CA THR A 603 -17.32 10.39 -13.09
C THR A 603 -16.57 9.16 -12.58
N LYS A 604 -16.77 8.80 -11.30
CA LYS A 604 -16.04 7.72 -10.64
C LYS A 604 -16.96 6.86 -9.78
N VAL A 605 -16.82 5.55 -9.90
CA VAL A 605 -17.38 4.58 -8.96
C VAL A 605 -16.25 3.74 -8.38
N ARG A 606 -16.23 3.53 -7.06
CA ARG A 606 -15.23 2.71 -6.38
C ARG A 606 -15.93 1.63 -5.57
N PHE A 607 -15.41 0.42 -5.62
CA PHE A 607 -15.87 -0.72 -4.84
C PHE A 607 -14.76 -1.12 -3.86
N LEU A 608 -15.10 -1.12 -2.58
CA LEU A 608 -14.19 -1.42 -1.48
C LEU A 608 -14.72 -2.62 -0.71
N LEU A 609 -14.61 -3.79 -1.34
CA LEU A 609 -15.13 -5.03 -0.80
C LEU A 609 -14.08 -5.63 0.15
N ARG A 610 -14.32 -6.82 0.71
CA ARG A 610 -13.33 -7.56 1.49
C ARG A 610 -12.93 -8.85 0.81
N ASP A 611 -11.66 -9.24 1.00
CA ASP A 611 -11.08 -10.54 0.65
C ASP A 611 -11.32 -10.99 -0.81
N TYR A 612 -10.88 -12.19 -1.19
CA TYR A 612 -11.17 -12.70 -2.54
C TYR A 612 -12.68 -12.82 -2.74
N LEU A 613 -13.24 -12.25 -3.81
CA LEU A 613 -14.61 -12.53 -4.32
C LEU A 613 -14.76 -13.99 -4.82
N GLY A 614 -13.98 -14.92 -4.24
CA GLY A 614 -13.56 -16.21 -4.79
C GLY A 614 -14.59 -17.33 -4.66
N GLY A 615 -15.79 -17.05 -4.16
CA GLY A 615 -16.91 -17.96 -4.34
C GLY A 615 -17.23 -18.10 -5.83
N LYS A 616 -17.18 -19.32 -6.37
CA LYS A 616 -17.53 -19.61 -7.78
C LYS A 616 -18.90 -19.05 -8.18
N ASP A 617 -19.80 -18.89 -7.21
CA ASP A 617 -21.17 -18.41 -7.42
C ASP A 617 -21.33 -16.89 -7.29
N VAL A 618 -20.35 -16.20 -6.69
CA VAL A 618 -20.41 -14.76 -6.38
C VAL A 618 -19.76 -13.93 -7.48
N LEU A 619 -18.62 -14.41 -8.00
CA LEU A 619 -17.88 -13.73 -9.05
C LEU A 619 -18.72 -13.46 -10.32
N PRO A 620 -19.52 -14.41 -10.85
CA PRO A 620 -20.35 -14.15 -12.03
C PRO A 620 -21.39 -13.03 -11.81
N LYS A 621 -21.90 -12.89 -10.57
CA LYS A 621 -22.87 -11.84 -10.24
C LYS A 621 -22.21 -10.47 -10.23
N TRP A 622 -20.99 -10.38 -9.71
CA TRP A 622 -20.20 -9.16 -9.81
C TRP A 622 -19.84 -8.84 -11.26
N GLU A 623 -19.37 -9.81 -12.04
CA GLU A 623 -19.14 -9.62 -13.48
C GLU A 623 -20.40 -9.07 -14.17
N GLN A 624 -21.58 -9.62 -13.87
CA GLN A 624 -22.85 -9.15 -14.40
C GLN A 624 -23.18 -7.70 -13.99
N LEU A 625 -22.96 -7.33 -12.72
CA LEU A 625 -23.16 -5.95 -12.26
C LEU A 625 -22.24 -4.98 -13.04
N PHE A 626 -20.95 -5.30 -13.16
CA PHE A 626 -20.02 -4.45 -13.89
C PHE A 626 -20.33 -4.39 -15.40
N MET A 627 -20.79 -5.49 -16.00
CA MET A 627 -21.31 -5.47 -17.38
C MET A 627 -22.54 -4.57 -17.51
N THR A 628 -23.38 -4.47 -16.48
CA THR A 628 -24.56 -3.58 -16.48
C THR A 628 -24.14 -2.11 -16.61
N PHE A 629 -22.98 -1.69 -16.08
CA PHE A 629 -22.47 -0.32 -16.31
C PHE A 629 -22.23 -0.02 -17.80
N SER A 630 -21.76 -1.00 -18.56
CA SER A 630 -21.60 -0.83 -20.02
C SER A 630 -22.94 -0.78 -20.75
N GLN A 631 -23.95 -1.53 -20.29
CA GLN A 631 -25.30 -1.56 -20.87
C GLN A 631 -26.11 -0.31 -20.55
N GLN A 632 -25.86 0.30 -19.38
CA GLN A 632 -26.58 1.48 -18.87
C GLN A 632 -25.74 2.76 -19.01
N SER A 633 -24.82 2.83 -19.97
CA SER A 633 -23.92 3.98 -20.16
C SER A 633 -24.68 5.29 -20.40
N HIS A 634 -25.88 5.24 -20.97
CA HIS A 634 -26.76 6.40 -21.16
C HIS A 634 -27.27 7.02 -19.85
N LEU A 635 -27.38 6.24 -18.76
CA LEU A 635 -27.74 6.75 -17.43
C LEU A 635 -26.56 7.38 -16.71
N LEU A 636 -25.33 7.04 -17.10
CA LEU A 636 -24.08 7.51 -16.50
C LEU A 636 -23.13 8.08 -17.57
N PRO A 637 -23.55 9.09 -18.35
CA PRO A 637 -22.87 9.51 -19.58
C PRO A 637 -21.45 10.05 -19.35
N ASN A 638 -21.16 10.53 -18.13
CA ASN A 638 -19.86 11.07 -17.77
C ASN A 638 -19.02 10.14 -16.90
N LEU A 639 -19.44 8.89 -16.70
CA LEU A 639 -18.61 7.91 -16.02
C LEU A 639 -17.30 7.71 -16.81
N ARG A 640 -16.17 7.83 -16.11
CA ARG A 640 -14.83 7.66 -16.69
C ARG A 640 -14.07 6.52 -16.06
N SER A 641 -14.36 6.18 -14.81
CA SER A 641 -13.61 5.14 -14.14
C SER A 641 -14.41 4.34 -13.13
N ILE A 642 -14.12 3.05 -13.08
CA ILE A 642 -14.60 2.14 -12.04
C ILE A 642 -13.39 1.49 -11.39
N GLN A 643 -13.26 1.62 -10.08
CA GLN A 643 -12.16 1.04 -9.31
C GLN A 643 -12.68 -0.06 -8.38
N SER A 644 -11.93 -1.16 -8.22
CA SER A 644 -12.24 -2.19 -7.22
C SER A 644 -10.98 -2.65 -6.50
N THR A 645 -11.08 -2.91 -5.20
CA THR A 645 -9.96 -3.46 -4.40
C THR A 645 -9.78 -4.98 -4.51
N HIS A 646 -10.64 -5.69 -5.24
CA HIS A 646 -10.76 -7.16 -5.12
C HIS A 646 -9.97 -7.96 -6.13
N PHE A 647 -9.30 -7.29 -7.06
CA PHE A 647 -8.57 -7.99 -8.08
C PHE A 647 -7.28 -7.27 -8.42
N VAL A 648 -6.31 -8.07 -8.80
CA VAL A 648 -5.09 -7.63 -9.47
C VAL A 648 -5.25 -8.00 -10.94
N TRP A 649 -4.83 -7.12 -11.84
CA TRP A 649 -4.87 -7.45 -13.26
C TRP A 649 -4.06 -8.73 -13.52
N PRO A 650 -4.62 -9.71 -14.24
CA PRO A 650 -3.86 -10.89 -14.63
C PRO A 650 -2.69 -10.46 -15.51
N THR A 651 -1.55 -11.14 -15.33
CA THR A 651 -0.29 -10.75 -15.96
C THR A 651 0.20 -11.76 -16.98
N SER A 652 -0.25 -13.01 -16.87
CA SER A 652 0.02 -14.08 -17.83
C SER A 652 -1.05 -14.11 -18.92
N GLU A 653 -0.67 -14.57 -20.12
CA GLU A 653 -1.60 -14.76 -21.24
C GLU A 653 -2.76 -15.71 -20.88
N HIS A 654 -2.46 -16.75 -20.09
CA HIS A 654 -3.44 -17.72 -19.62
C HIS A 654 -4.49 -17.08 -18.69
N ASP A 655 -4.03 -16.37 -17.65
CA ASP A 655 -4.92 -15.75 -16.67
C ASP A 655 -5.76 -14.64 -17.32
N ILE A 656 -5.18 -13.90 -18.27
CA ILE A 656 -5.89 -12.90 -19.05
C ILE A 656 -7.05 -13.55 -19.83
N SER A 657 -6.81 -14.69 -20.48
CA SER A 657 -7.85 -15.37 -21.27
C SER A 657 -9.01 -15.91 -20.43
N LYS A 658 -8.76 -16.26 -19.17
CA LYS A 658 -9.76 -16.83 -18.26
C LYS A 658 -10.49 -15.77 -17.43
N SER A 659 -9.81 -14.66 -17.14
CA SER A 659 -10.32 -13.64 -16.24
C SER A 659 -11.57 -12.96 -16.80
N GLY A 660 -12.68 -13.06 -16.06
CA GLY A 660 -13.87 -12.30 -16.40
C GLY A 660 -13.73 -10.80 -16.16
N TRP A 661 -12.85 -10.39 -15.24
CA TRP A 661 -12.50 -8.97 -15.06
C TRP A 661 -11.88 -8.35 -16.31
N VAL A 662 -11.11 -9.12 -17.10
CA VAL A 662 -10.57 -8.63 -18.38
C VAL A 662 -11.71 -8.39 -19.37
N ARG A 663 -12.66 -9.33 -19.50
CA ARG A 663 -13.82 -9.17 -20.38
C ARG A 663 -14.66 -7.96 -19.99
N VAL A 664 -14.91 -7.80 -18.69
CA VAL A 664 -15.61 -6.63 -18.13
C VAL A 664 -14.86 -5.34 -18.46
N ALA A 665 -13.55 -5.30 -18.22
CA ALA A 665 -12.73 -4.11 -18.48
C ALA A 665 -12.70 -3.73 -19.96
N GLU A 666 -12.64 -4.71 -20.87
CA GLU A 666 -12.71 -4.47 -22.32
C GLU A 666 -14.09 -3.96 -22.75
N SER A 667 -15.18 -4.50 -22.18
CA SER A 667 -16.54 -4.01 -22.40
C SER A 667 -16.73 -2.57 -21.92
N LEU A 668 -16.20 -2.24 -20.74
CA LEU A 668 -16.21 -0.88 -20.20
C LEU A 668 -15.36 0.08 -21.03
N LEU A 669 -14.18 -0.37 -21.49
CA LEU A 669 -13.29 0.45 -22.30
C LEU A 669 -13.92 0.83 -23.65
N ALA A 670 -14.74 -0.06 -24.24
CA ALA A 670 -15.52 0.26 -25.44
C ALA A 670 -16.53 1.41 -25.23
N GLN A 671 -16.89 1.70 -23.98
CA GLN A 671 -17.72 2.84 -23.57
C GLN A 671 -16.89 4.01 -23.02
N ASN A 672 -15.57 4.03 -23.24
CA ASN A 672 -14.63 5.00 -22.66
C ASN A 672 -14.58 5.01 -21.12
N VAL A 673 -14.96 3.90 -20.46
CA VAL A 673 -14.88 3.74 -19.01
C VAL A 673 -13.66 2.87 -18.65
N CYS A 674 -12.73 3.42 -17.88
CA CYS A 674 -11.54 2.69 -17.44
C CYS A 674 -11.83 1.87 -16.17
N MET A 675 -11.63 0.56 -16.22
CA MET A 675 -11.57 -0.25 -15.01
C MET A 675 -10.18 -0.19 -14.36
N MET A 676 -10.12 -0.05 -13.03
CA MET A 676 -8.89 0.10 -12.25
C MET A 676 -8.84 -0.89 -11.08
N ASP A 677 -7.63 -1.36 -10.76
CA ASP A 677 -7.38 -2.19 -9.57
C ASP A 677 -7.21 -1.35 -8.29
N GLU A 678 -6.87 -2.01 -7.18
CA GLU A 678 -6.66 -1.35 -5.87
C GLU A 678 -5.61 -0.24 -5.89
N THR A 679 -4.60 -0.39 -6.75
CA THR A 679 -3.48 0.56 -6.90
C THR A 679 -3.84 1.73 -7.81
N GLY A 680 -5.04 1.71 -8.42
CA GLY A 680 -5.48 2.68 -9.41
C GLY A 680 -4.93 2.39 -10.81
N LYS A 681 -4.30 1.23 -11.02
CA LYS A 681 -3.76 0.86 -12.32
C LYS A 681 -4.90 0.44 -13.25
N LYS A 682 -4.93 1.05 -14.42
CA LYS A 682 -5.93 0.78 -15.48
C LYS A 682 -5.61 -0.50 -16.23
N TRP A 683 -6.64 -1.24 -16.64
CA TRP A 683 -6.48 -2.29 -17.65
C TRP A 683 -5.94 -1.67 -18.95
N ARG A 684 -4.97 -2.36 -19.56
CA ARG A 684 -4.46 -2.04 -20.90
C ARG A 684 -4.53 -3.31 -21.72
N ALA A 685 -5.30 -3.28 -22.81
CA ALA A 685 -5.40 -4.40 -23.74
C ALA A 685 -4.00 -4.75 -24.28
N ARG A 686 -3.53 -5.98 -24.01
CA ARG A 686 -2.17 -6.43 -24.37
C ARG A 686 -2.09 -7.08 -25.75
N LEU A 687 -3.23 -7.53 -26.29
CA LEU A 687 -3.28 -8.46 -27.43
C LEU A 687 -4.30 -8.07 -28.51
N GLY A 688 -4.87 -6.87 -28.45
CA GLY A 688 -5.72 -6.39 -29.53
C GLY A 688 -4.92 -6.29 -30.82
N ARG A 689 -5.31 -7.05 -31.86
CA ARG A 689 -4.99 -6.66 -33.24
C ARG A 689 -5.41 -5.21 -33.33
N ARG A 690 -4.46 -4.27 -33.40
CA ARG A 690 -4.76 -2.95 -33.95
C ARG A 690 -5.29 -3.25 -35.35
N THR A 691 -6.62 -3.31 -35.49
CA THR A 691 -7.29 -3.14 -36.76
C THR A 691 -6.80 -1.79 -37.24
N ARG A 692 -5.82 -1.84 -38.15
CA ARG A 692 -5.31 -0.66 -38.83
C ARG A 692 -6.42 -0.08 -39.69
#